data_AF-A0A2J8A7S8-F1
#
_entry.id   AF-A0A2J8A7S8-F1
#
_cell.length_a   1.000
_cell.length_b   1.000
_cell.length_c   1.000
_cell.angle_alpha   90.00
_cell.angle_beta   90.00
_cell.angle_gamma   90.00
#
_symmetry.space_group_name_H-M   'P 1'
#
loop_
_entity.id
_entity.type
_entity.pdbx_description
1 polymer ?
#
loop_
_entity_poly.entity_id
_entity_poly.type
_entity_poly.pdbx_seq_one_letter_code
_entity_poly.pdbx_strand_id
1 'polypeptide(L)'
;MVLVNLVYRGLAAWFPPPRGGTTQVCTASPSRSRATSSSSDSLSTRTERAMLGRLPTGRGIDAGAGQPLPPQGAPIDFPLLVYSHRGGNLERVAPGSGAQHLENTLPAFRHSAALGVDLLELDVQLTRDGRAAVFHDADLGRMCGPAFRGKRVADFDFEALPPLLPTPGAHGGIGRDPSPSTAASTSTTQPTTTSTPIPGSDPDCRRIPLLDEVMAAFPAVPLQIDLKVASQQLVAVVAELVAVSRREHTVLWGSFLHSTNTALYAANPRVPLFASAPRGLLLLAAHCAGQLHRVHVYERAVIMPLRTLKRMAGPERPGGARAWWRPSLELAGFFSALHARGVKVVLFGDLNDEASFAECLAAGAAGICTDHPSRLMRWLAARKLVPKAELHIHIEGTLEPAMMLEFAARNGLPAPYPSVDAARAAYNFTDLQTFLDLYYFGCSVLRTRQDFYELAMAYFKRAAANNVVHAEETFMGGLADAARDAKQQLGITSSYIMCFRKELSDESANATLDASLPWHHQHIAAVGLDSTELGNPPSKFVQVFDKAAELGLLRVSHAGEEGPPDYVWQALKLLHVKRVDHGIRSLEDPLLMAELNATRMPLTVCPISNVKLKVYEGQVEERLRALVRSGLLVTINSDDAAYFGAYVSANYEYIAAVAGLDVLEVAQLAANSFEASFYLPGGRARRQKIVARIYELAQGARRALAQ
;
A
#
# COMPACT_ATOMS: atom_id res chain seq x y z
N MET A 1 17.07 -4.75 39.52
CA MET A 1 16.25 -3.52 39.70
C MET A 1 17.02 -2.20 39.71
N VAL A 2 18.36 -2.15 39.75
CA VAL A 2 19.15 -0.88 39.61
C VAL A 2 19.58 -0.60 38.14
N LEU A 3 19.42 -1.58 37.24
CA LEU A 3 19.99 -1.53 35.88
C LEU A 3 19.20 -0.69 34.84
N VAL A 4 17.94 -0.36 35.08
CA VAL A 4 17.08 0.35 34.10
C VAL A 4 17.22 1.87 34.20
N ASN A 5 17.62 2.39 35.37
CA ASN A 5 17.95 3.81 35.56
C ASN A 5 19.22 4.23 34.78
N LEU A 6 20.03 3.26 34.32
CA LEU A 6 21.24 3.49 33.54
C LEU A 6 20.97 3.84 32.06
N VAL A 7 19.80 3.46 31.51
CA VAL A 7 19.45 3.81 30.12
C VAL A 7 19.21 5.32 29.98
N TYR A 8 18.63 5.97 31.01
CA TYR A 8 18.45 7.43 31.03
C TYR A 8 19.65 8.19 31.64
N ARG A 9 20.37 7.63 32.63
CA ARG A 9 21.56 8.29 33.22
C ARG A 9 22.84 8.17 32.39
N GLY A 10 22.91 7.26 31.41
CA GLY A 10 24.08 7.07 30.53
C GLY A 10 24.33 8.19 29.51
N LEU A 11 23.40 9.14 29.37
CA LEU A 11 23.43 10.18 28.33
C LEU A 11 24.37 11.37 28.64
N ALA A 12 24.84 11.53 29.88
CA ALA A 12 25.63 12.71 30.28
C ALA A 12 27.16 12.52 30.26
N ALA A 13 27.69 11.31 30.08
CA ALA A 13 29.13 11.05 30.27
C ALA A 13 29.96 10.83 28.99
N TRP A 14 29.38 10.98 27.79
CA TRP A 14 30.00 10.38 26.61
C TRP A 14 30.09 11.24 25.34
N PHE A 15 30.15 12.58 25.37
CA PHE A 15 30.48 13.35 24.14
C PHE A 15 31.24 14.67 24.41
N PRO A 16 32.19 15.08 23.54
CA PRO A 16 32.88 16.36 23.64
C PRO A 16 31.98 17.53 23.16
N PRO A 17 32.21 18.77 23.61
CA PRO A 17 31.38 19.92 23.24
C PRO A 17 31.50 20.27 21.74
N PRO A 18 30.47 20.90 21.14
CA PRO A 18 30.52 21.31 19.74
C PRO A 18 31.62 22.35 19.51
N ARG A 19 32.45 22.11 18.49
CA ARG A 19 33.45 23.07 18.03
C ARG A 19 32.75 24.28 17.45
N GLY A 20 32.96 25.44 18.06
CA GLY A 20 32.61 26.73 17.48
C GLY A 20 33.36 26.94 16.17
N GLY A 21 32.61 27.28 15.11
CA GLY A 21 33.13 27.57 13.78
C GLY A 21 32.35 28.73 13.19
N THR A 22 33.04 29.85 13.10
CA THR A 22 32.62 31.19 12.70
C THR A 22 31.87 31.29 11.37
N THR A 23 30.86 32.17 11.37
CA THR A 23 30.18 32.75 10.23
C THR A 23 31.16 33.40 9.24
N GLN A 24 31.05 33.03 7.97
CA GLN A 24 31.46 33.91 6.86
C GLN A 24 30.33 34.03 5.84
N VAL A 25 29.86 35.26 5.72
CA VAL A 25 28.88 35.77 4.77
C VAL A 25 29.60 36.00 3.44
N CYS A 26 29.05 35.53 2.33
CA CYS A 26 29.43 36.01 0.99
C CYS A 26 28.18 36.38 0.19
N THR A 27 28.12 37.67 -0.14
CA THR A 27 27.08 38.38 -0.90
C THR A 27 27.22 38.18 -2.42
N ALA A 28 26.08 38.32 -3.10
CA ALA A 28 25.89 38.24 -4.55
C ALA A 28 26.51 39.39 -5.36
N SER A 29 26.83 39.15 -6.65
CA SER A 29 26.30 39.90 -7.82
C SER A 29 27.02 39.58 -9.17
N PRO A 30 26.44 39.96 -10.33
CA PRO A 30 26.40 39.13 -11.54
C PRO A 30 27.24 39.64 -12.71
N SER A 31 27.39 38.83 -13.77
CA SER A 31 27.76 39.31 -15.09
C SER A 31 26.86 38.74 -16.20
N ARG A 32 26.36 39.68 -17.02
CA ARG A 32 25.69 39.46 -18.31
C ARG A 32 26.75 39.35 -19.40
N SER A 33 26.47 38.58 -20.45
CA SER A 33 26.63 39.06 -21.83
C SER A 33 25.71 38.30 -22.79
N ARG A 34 25.32 39.03 -23.84
CA ARG A 34 24.27 38.78 -24.85
C ARG A 34 24.94 38.46 -26.19
N ALA A 35 24.28 37.67 -27.03
CA ALA A 35 24.17 37.83 -28.51
C ALA A 35 23.41 36.60 -29.06
N THR A 36 22.14 36.71 -29.49
CA THR A 36 21.66 36.91 -30.90
C THR A 36 22.17 35.81 -31.85
N SER A 37 21.36 35.05 -32.59
CA SER A 37 20.35 35.53 -33.54
C SER A 37 19.34 34.45 -33.97
N SER A 38 18.22 34.95 -34.48
CA SER A 38 17.06 34.36 -35.16
C SER A 38 17.31 33.34 -36.27
N SER A 39 16.37 32.40 -36.43
CA SER A 39 15.60 32.25 -37.67
C SER A 39 14.25 31.56 -37.40
N SER A 40 13.20 32.26 -37.81
CA SER A 40 11.86 31.74 -38.07
C SER A 40 11.88 30.95 -39.38
N ASP A 41 11.18 29.82 -39.44
CA ASP A 41 10.43 29.47 -40.65
C ASP A 41 9.28 28.51 -40.31
N SER A 42 8.08 29.00 -40.60
CA SER A 42 6.85 28.24 -40.73
C SER A 42 6.84 27.50 -42.07
N LEU A 43 6.43 26.24 -42.12
CA LEU A 43 5.66 25.72 -43.25
C LEU A 43 4.95 24.42 -42.89
N SER A 44 3.67 24.44 -43.22
CA SER A 44 2.65 23.43 -43.01
C SER A 44 2.69 22.32 -44.05
N THR A 45 2.08 21.19 -43.68
CA THR A 45 1.42 20.17 -44.53
C THR A 45 2.26 19.29 -45.47
N ARG A 46 1.89 18.00 -45.45
CA ARG A 46 2.33 16.85 -46.28
C ARG A 46 3.63 16.18 -45.84
N THR A 47 3.52 15.01 -45.22
CA THR A 47 3.78 13.72 -45.87
C THR A 47 3.21 12.59 -44.98
N GLU A 48 1.91 12.31 -45.10
CA GLU A 48 1.40 10.97 -44.87
C GLU A 48 1.86 10.07 -46.03
N ARG A 49 2.09 8.78 -45.75
CA ARG A 49 2.58 7.71 -46.65
C ARG A 49 4.05 7.80 -47.06
N ALA A 50 4.94 7.27 -46.22
CA ALA A 50 6.09 6.46 -46.67
C ALA A 50 6.93 5.94 -45.49
N MET A 51 6.42 5.03 -44.64
CA MET A 51 7.28 4.20 -43.76
C MET A 51 6.68 2.79 -43.52
N LEU A 52 6.16 2.17 -44.58
CA LEU A 52 5.96 0.72 -44.65
C LEU A 52 6.80 0.21 -45.81
N GLY A 53 8.09 0.01 -45.55
CA GLY A 53 9.02 -0.42 -46.59
C GLY A 53 10.36 -0.84 -46.02
N ARG A 54 10.60 -2.17 -46.06
CA ARG A 54 11.84 -2.91 -45.77
C ARG A 54 11.97 -3.44 -44.34
N LEU A 55 11.30 -4.57 -44.10
CA LEU A 55 11.77 -5.57 -43.14
C LEU A 55 13.08 -6.21 -43.68
N PRO A 56 14.16 -6.31 -42.90
CA PRO A 56 15.33 -7.09 -43.28
C PRO A 56 14.97 -8.58 -43.21
N THR A 57 15.02 -9.26 -44.35
CA THR A 57 14.92 -10.71 -44.44
C THR A 57 16.21 -11.36 -43.92
N GLY A 58 16.07 -12.22 -42.91
CA GLY A 58 16.91 -13.40 -42.71
C GLY A 58 18.28 -13.20 -42.06
N ARG A 59 18.38 -13.56 -40.77
CA ARG A 59 19.41 -14.50 -40.28
C ARG A 59 18.75 -15.46 -39.28
N GLY A 60 18.79 -16.75 -39.60
CA GLY A 60 18.44 -17.80 -38.64
C GLY A 60 19.36 -17.70 -37.44
N ILE A 61 18.77 -17.80 -36.24
CA ILE A 61 19.52 -17.92 -35.00
C ILE A 61 19.56 -19.40 -34.69
N ASP A 62 20.73 -20.01 -34.93
CA ASP A 62 21.06 -21.34 -34.43
C ASP A 62 20.97 -21.34 -32.89
N ALA A 63 20.32 -22.35 -32.34
CA ALA A 63 20.29 -22.63 -30.91
C ALA A 63 21.67 -23.12 -30.45
N GLY A 64 22.58 -22.18 -30.18
CA GLY A 64 23.91 -22.46 -29.65
C GLY A 64 23.93 -22.50 -28.12
N ALA A 65 24.16 -23.68 -27.56
CA ALA A 65 24.66 -23.84 -26.20
C ALA A 65 26.01 -23.10 -26.09
N GLY A 66 26.07 -22.04 -25.27
CA GLY A 66 27.32 -21.30 -25.02
C GLY A 66 27.22 -19.77 -25.04
N GLN A 67 26.05 -19.15 -25.25
CA GLN A 67 25.95 -17.70 -25.09
C GLN A 67 26.07 -17.26 -23.62
N PRO A 68 26.78 -16.15 -23.32
CA PRO A 68 26.82 -15.59 -21.97
C PRO A 68 25.39 -15.32 -21.48
N LEU A 69 25.13 -15.61 -20.21
CA LEU A 69 23.83 -15.37 -19.61
C LEU A 69 23.44 -13.90 -19.81
N PRO A 70 22.23 -13.62 -20.31
CA PRO A 70 21.79 -12.25 -20.56
C PRO A 70 21.84 -11.41 -19.27
N PRO A 71 22.18 -10.12 -19.32
CA PRO A 71 22.18 -9.26 -18.12
C PRO A 71 20.79 -9.25 -17.44
N GLN A 72 20.73 -8.91 -16.15
CA GLN A 72 19.43 -8.73 -15.48
C GLN A 72 18.56 -7.72 -16.26
N GLY A 73 17.28 -8.04 -16.47
CA GLY A 73 16.33 -7.10 -17.06
C GLY A 73 16.19 -5.84 -16.21
N ALA A 74 15.77 -4.75 -16.84
CA ALA A 74 15.51 -3.47 -16.15
C ALA A 74 14.54 -3.64 -14.98
N PRO A 75 14.72 -2.98 -13.83
CA PRO A 75 13.81 -3.11 -12.70
C PRO A 75 12.40 -2.64 -13.04
N ILE A 76 11.41 -3.09 -12.26
CA ILE A 76 10.07 -2.53 -12.30
C ILE A 76 9.99 -1.41 -11.26
N ASP A 77 9.97 -0.17 -11.75
CA ASP A 77 9.98 1.04 -10.92
C ASP A 77 8.60 1.71 -10.79
N PHE A 78 7.54 0.99 -11.18
CA PHE A 78 6.15 1.44 -11.07
C PHE A 78 5.34 0.53 -10.11
N PRO A 79 4.23 1.04 -9.53
CA PRO A 79 3.33 0.25 -8.69
C PRO A 79 2.77 -0.98 -9.42
N LEU A 80 2.50 -2.06 -8.68
CA LEU A 80 2.08 -3.35 -9.25
C LEU A 80 0.92 -4.03 -8.50
N LEU A 81 0.24 -3.37 -7.55
CA LEU A 81 -0.67 -4.09 -6.68
C LEU A 81 -1.98 -4.47 -7.38
N VAL A 82 -2.56 -3.54 -8.15
CA VAL A 82 -3.87 -3.69 -8.80
C VAL A 82 -3.71 -3.81 -10.32
N TYR A 83 -3.82 -5.02 -10.85
CA TYR A 83 -3.79 -5.31 -12.28
C TYR A 83 -5.23 -5.44 -12.79
N SER A 84 -5.62 -4.57 -13.72
CA SER A 84 -6.92 -4.66 -14.40
C SER A 84 -6.82 -5.62 -15.58
N HIS A 85 -7.29 -6.85 -15.40
CA HIS A 85 -7.30 -7.88 -16.44
C HIS A 85 -8.22 -7.48 -17.60
N ARG A 86 -7.64 -7.24 -18.79
CA ARG A 86 -8.37 -6.91 -20.03
C ARG A 86 -9.33 -5.71 -19.92
N GLY A 87 -9.04 -4.78 -19.01
CA GLY A 87 -9.90 -3.64 -18.71
C GLY A 87 -11.05 -3.91 -17.73
N GLY A 88 -11.00 -5.02 -16.98
CA GLY A 88 -11.97 -5.34 -15.94
C GLY A 88 -13.23 -6.02 -16.50
N ASN A 89 -13.10 -7.25 -16.98
CA ASN A 89 -14.18 -8.01 -17.65
C ASN A 89 -15.48 -8.15 -16.84
N LEU A 90 -15.45 -8.01 -15.51
CA LEU A 90 -16.64 -8.07 -14.65
C LEU A 90 -17.15 -6.68 -14.23
N GLU A 91 -16.50 -5.59 -14.63
CA GLU A 91 -16.88 -4.23 -14.30
C GLU A 91 -18.19 -3.81 -14.98
N ARG A 92 -19.05 -3.17 -14.20
CA ARG A 92 -20.34 -2.66 -14.67
C ARG A 92 -20.15 -1.27 -15.26
N VAL A 93 -20.88 -0.98 -16.33
CA VAL A 93 -20.92 0.36 -16.96
C VAL A 93 -21.48 1.39 -15.99
N ALA A 94 -22.44 0.98 -15.17
CA ALA A 94 -23.06 1.81 -14.15
C ALA A 94 -23.55 1.01 -12.93
N PRO A 95 -23.62 1.65 -11.76
CA PRO A 95 -24.27 1.15 -10.55
C PRO A 95 -25.56 0.40 -10.80
N GLY A 96 -25.68 -0.84 -10.30
CA GLY A 96 -26.93 -1.61 -10.40
C GLY A 96 -27.39 -1.95 -11.83
N SER A 97 -26.66 -1.54 -12.87
CA SER A 97 -26.93 -1.95 -14.24
C SER A 97 -26.51 -3.41 -14.45
N GLY A 98 -27.23 -4.14 -15.30
CA GLY A 98 -26.79 -5.44 -15.80
C GLY A 98 -25.74 -5.32 -16.91
N ALA A 99 -25.41 -4.09 -17.34
CA ALA A 99 -24.50 -3.83 -18.44
C ALA A 99 -23.04 -3.80 -17.94
N GLN A 100 -22.19 -4.61 -18.57
CA GLN A 100 -20.75 -4.65 -18.29
C GLN A 100 -19.97 -3.92 -19.39
N HIS A 101 -18.81 -3.35 -19.02
CA HIS A 101 -17.84 -2.93 -20.03
C HIS A 101 -17.39 -4.16 -20.82
N LEU A 102 -17.37 -4.08 -22.14
CA LEU A 102 -16.80 -5.17 -22.95
C LEU A 102 -15.28 -5.16 -22.74
N GLU A 103 -14.74 -6.27 -22.22
CA GLU A 103 -13.29 -6.45 -22.09
C GLU A 103 -12.58 -6.24 -23.44
N ASN A 104 -11.28 -5.94 -23.40
CA ASN A 104 -10.48 -5.65 -24.60
C ASN A 104 -11.00 -4.44 -25.42
N THR A 105 -11.56 -3.41 -24.78
CA THR A 105 -12.00 -2.17 -25.45
C THR A 105 -11.42 -0.92 -24.79
N LEU A 106 -11.28 0.16 -25.57
CA LEU A 106 -10.85 1.46 -25.04
C LEU A 106 -11.75 1.97 -23.90
N PRO A 107 -13.09 1.85 -23.95
CA PRO A 107 -13.94 2.23 -22.83
C PRO A 107 -13.68 1.42 -21.55
N ALA A 108 -13.44 0.11 -21.64
CA ALA A 108 -13.09 -0.71 -20.48
C ALA A 108 -11.75 -0.27 -19.87
N PHE A 109 -10.73 -0.09 -20.71
CA PHE A 109 -9.43 0.43 -20.25
C PHE A 109 -9.54 1.84 -19.66
N ARG A 110 -10.38 2.71 -20.25
CA ARG A 110 -10.63 4.07 -19.75
C ARG A 110 -11.31 4.06 -18.40
N HIS A 111 -12.27 3.16 -18.19
CA HIS A 111 -12.90 2.94 -16.90
C HIS A 111 -11.85 2.52 -15.85
N SER A 112 -11.06 1.47 -16.13
CA SER A 112 -10.02 1.01 -15.20
C SER A 112 -8.94 2.06 -14.93
N ALA A 113 -8.48 2.79 -15.94
CA ALA A 113 -7.55 3.89 -15.76
C ALA A 113 -8.14 5.00 -14.87
N ALA A 114 -9.43 5.33 -15.04
CA ALA A 114 -10.13 6.31 -14.20
C ALA A 114 -10.33 5.84 -12.76
N LEU A 115 -10.41 4.53 -12.51
CA LEU A 115 -10.36 3.97 -11.15
C LEU A 115 -9.03 4.23 -10.46
N GLY A 116 -7.94 4.41 -11.23
CA GLY A 116 -6.58 4.58 -10.71
C GLY A 116 -5.88 3.26 -10.44
N VAL A 117 -6.11 2.24 -11.27
CA VAL A 117 -5.36 0.98 -11.22
C VAL A 117 -3.87 1.20 -11.47
N ASP A 118 -3.04 0.35 -10.90
CA ASP A 118 -1.59 0.46 -11.05
C ASP A 118 -1.13 0.09 -12.45
N LEU A 119 -1.84 -0.86 -13.08
CA LEU A 119 -1.47 -1.41 -14.38
C LEU A 119 -2.69 -1.92 -15.17
N LEU A 120 -2.69 -1.68 -16.48
CA LEU A 120 -3.63 -2.30 -17.41
C LEU A 120 -3.00 -3.55 -18.02
N GLU A 121 -3.66 -4.68 -17.85
CA GLU A 121 -3.24 -5.93 -18.45
C GLU A 121 -3.97 -6.16 -19.77
N LEU A 122 -3.21 -6.55 -20.80
CA LEU A 122 -3.74 -6.79 -22.13
C LEU A 122 -2.95 -7.85 -22.90
N ASP A 123 -3.64 -8.50 -23.81
CA ASP A 123 -3.09 -9.47 -24.74
C ASP A 123 -3.02 -8.92 -26.14
N VAL A 124 -2.00 -9.31 -26.89
CA VAL A 124 -1.82 -8.82 -28.26
C VAL A 124 -1.69 -9.98 -29.24
N GLN A 125 -2.39 -9.83 -30.36
CA GLN A 125 -2.30 -10.70 -31.51
C GLN A 125 -2.09 -9.87 -32.79
N LEU A 126 -1.62 -10.52 -33.84
CA LEU A 126 -1.38 -9.86 -35.12
C LEU A 126 -2.57 -10.06 -36.06
N THR A 127 -3.02 -8.98 -36.70
CA THR A 127 -3.94 -9.04 -37.84
C THR A 127 -3.21 -9.50 -39.09
N ARG A 128 -3.96 -9.87 -40.14
CA ARG A 128 -3.41 -10.28 -41.45
C ARG A 128 -2.56 -9.20 -42.10
N ASP A 129 -2.94 -7.93 -41.93
CA ASP A 129 -2.22 -6.74 -42.40
C ASP A 129 -1.09 -6.29 -41.46
N GLY A 130 -0.77 -7.07 -40.42
CA GLY A 130 0.42 -6.87 -39.60
C GLY A 130 0.26 -5.85 -38.47
N ARG A 131 -0.96 -5.53 -38.04
CA ARG A 131 -1.24 -4.60 -36.94
C ARG A 131 -1.44 -5.36 -35.63
N ALA A 132 -0.98 -4.77 -34.53
CA ALA A 132 -1.07 -5.35 -33.19
C ALA A 132 -2.45 -5.07 -32.57
N ALA A 133 -3.36 -6.03 -32.65
CA ALA A 133 -4.72 -5.94 -32.09
C ALA A 133 -4.77 -6.48 -30.65
N VAL A 134 -5.50 -5.77 -29.79
CA VAL A 134 -5.64 -6.11 -28.36
C VAL A 134 -6.78 -7.12 -28.18
N PHE A 135 -6.44 -8.39 -28.02
CA PHE A 135 -7.43 -9.46 -27.94
C PHE A 135 -6.89 -10.70 -27.22
N HIS A 136 -7.59 -11.12 -26.16
CA HIS A 136 -7.15 -12.23 -25.30
C HIS A 136 -7.35 -13.63 -25.93
N ASP A 137 -8.51 -13.89 -26.52
CA ASP A 137 -8.90 -15.26 -26.87
C ASP A 137 -8.16 -15.80 -28.09
N ALA A 138 -7.90 -17.11 -28.10
CA ALA A 138 -7.28 -17.78 -29.24
C ALA A 138 -8.13 -17.71 -30.53
N ASP A 139 -9.45 -17.57 -30.40
CA ASP A 139 -10.38 -17.39 -31.51
C ASP A 139 -11.46 -16.33 -31.19
N LEU A 140 -12.07 -15.78 -32.23
CA LEU A 140 -13.04 -14.69 -32.16
C LEU A 140 -14.43 -15.14 -31.69
N GLY A 141 -14.67 -16.44 -31.48
CA GLY A 141 -16.00 -17.01 -31.29
C GLY A 141 -16.71 -16.58 -30.01
N ARG A 142 -16.00 -16.47 -28.89
CA ARG A 142 -16.61 -16.08 -27.60
C ARG A 142 -17.08 -14.64 -27.63
N MET A 143 -16.24 -13.74 -28.13
CA MET A 143 -16.49 -12.31 -28.07
C MET A 143 -17.17 -11.73 -29.31
N CYS A 144 -17.00 -12.34 -30.49
CA CYS A 144 -17.60 -11.84 -31.75
C CYS A 144 -18.78 -12.71 -32.22
N GLY A 145 -19.05 -13.81 -31.51
CA GLY A 145 -20.20 -14.69 -31.72
C GLY A 145 -19.89 -16.00 -32.46
N PRO A 146 -20.83 -16.97 -32.44
CA PRO A 146 -20.59 -18.34 -32.91
C PRO A 146 -20.13 -18.46 -34.36
N ALA A 147 -20.50 -17.52 -35.24
CA ALA A 147 -20.12 -17.49 -36.65
C ALA A 147 -18.60 -17.28 -36.87
N PHE A 148 -17.89 -16.81 -35.83
CA PHE A 148 -16.44 -16.59 -35.84
C PHE A 148 -15.68 -17.63 -35.01
N ARG A 149 -16.34 -18.68 -34.52
CA ARG A 149 -15.68 -19.78 -33.80
C ARG A 149 -14.60 -20.41 -34.67
N GLY A 150 -13.41 -20.53 -34.11
CA GLY A 150 -12.24 -21.07 -34.80
C GLY A 150 -11.57 -20.12 -35.81
N LYS A 151 -12.12 -18.91 -36.01
CA LYS A 151 -11.46 -17.86 -36.77
C LYS A 151 -10.59 -17.02 -35.83
N ARG A 152 -9.37 -16.72 -36.25
CA ARG A 152 -8.36 -16.01 -35.45
C ARG A 152 -8.25 -14.56 -35.92
N VAL A 153 -7.67 -13.71 -35.07
CA VAL A 153 -7.34 -12.31 -35.43
C VAL A 153 -6.49 -12.26 -36.71
N ALA A 154 -5.54 -13.18 -36.85
CA ALA A 154 -4.64 -13.27 -38.00
C ALA A 154 -5.32 -13.60 -39.35
N ASP A 155 -6.60 -13.97 -39.34
CA ASP A 155 -7.33 -14.30 -40.58
C ASP A 155 -7.94 -13.04 -41.24
N PHE A 156 -7.92 -11.88 -40.56
CA PHE A 156 -8.56 -10.63 -40.99
C PHE A 156 -7.58 -9.46 -41.03
N ASP A 157 -7.75 -8.56 -42.00
CA ASP A 157 -7.18 -7.22 -41.90
C ASP A 157 -7.90 -6.46 -40.79
N PHE A 158 -7.25 -5.49 -40.16
CA PHE A 158 -7.81 -4.80 -38.99
C PHE A 158 -9.22 -4.22 -39.22
N GLU A 159 -9.43 -3.52 -40.33
CA GLU A 159 -10.73 -2.92 -40.68
C GLU A 159 -11.84 -3.96 -40.95
N ALA A 160 -11.46 -5.22 -41.16
CA ALA A 160 -12.37 -6.34 -41.38
C ALA A 160 -12.61 -7.18 -40.12
N LEU A 161 -12.04 -6.82 -38.97
CA LEU A 161 -12.31 -7.51 -37.71
C LEU A 161 -13.78 -7.33 -37.31
N PRO A 162 -14.45 -8.41 -36.87
CA PRO A 162 -15.83 -8.33 -36.44
C PRO A 162 -15.96 -7.52 -35.14
N PRO A 163 -17.12 -6.86 -34.92
CA PRO A 163 -17.37 -6.16 -33.68
C PRO A 163 -17.58 -7.16 -32.53
N LEU A 164 -17.16 -6.75 -31.34
CA LEU A 164 -17.46 -7.45 -30.11
C LEU A 164 -18.98 -7.43 -29.85
N LEU A 165 -19.50 -8.55 -29.37
CA LEU A 165 -20.88 -8.73 -28.96
C LEU A 165 -20.98 -8.67 -27.43
N PRO A 166 -22.07 -8.10 -26.89
CA PRO A 166 -22.40 -8.26 -25.48
C PRO A 166 -22.52 -9.75 -25.13
N THR A 167 -21.92 -10.15 -24.02
CA THR A 167 -21.91 -11.54 -23.56
C THR A 167 -23.35 -12.04 -23.36
N PRO A 168 -23.75 -13.19 -23.95
CA PRO A 168 -25.08 -13.77 -23.73
C PRO A 168 -25.21 -14.25 -22.27
N GLY A 169 -26.02 -13.57 -21.46
CA GLY A 169 -26.25 -13.94 -20.05
C GLY A 169 -26.76 -12.83 -19.13
N ALA A 170 -26.76 -11.57 -19.56
CA ALA A 170 -27.14 -10.43 -18.71
C ALA A 170 -28.65 -10.07 -18.72
N HIS A 171 -29.50 -10.81 -19.43
CA HIS A 171 -30.94 -10.61 -19.39
C HIS A 171 -31.64 -11.87 -18.87
N GLY A 172 -31.93 -11.86 -17.57
CA GLY A 172 -33.07 -12.62 -17.03
C GLY A 172 -34.30 -12.21 -17.81
N GLY A 173 -35.03 -13.21 -18.33
CA GLY A 173 -35.86 -13.05 -19.52
C GLY A 173 -37.08 -12.15 -19.34
N ILE A 174 -37.57 -11.67 -20.48
CA ILE A 174 -38.99 -11.54 -20.83
C ILE A 174 -39.08 -11.66 -22.36
N GLY A 175 -39.91 -12.60 -22.84
CA GLY A 175 -40.79 -12.46 -24.01
C GLY A 175 -40.23 -12.39 -25.43
N ARG A 176 -40.62 -13.38 -26.25
CA ARG A 176 -40.60 -13.34 -27.73
C ARG A 176 -41.57 -12.26 -28.29
N ASP A 177 -41.11 -11.51 -29.30
CA ASP A 177 -41.72 -11.01 -30.58
C ASP A 177 -43.24 -10.66 -30.71
N PRO A 178 -43.73 -9.88 -31.72
CA PRO A 178 -43.10 -9.47 -33.01
C PRO A 178 -43.38 -8.02 -33.56
N SER A 179 -42.50 -7.56 -34.47
CA SER A 179 -42.72 -6.85 -35.78
C SER A 179 -43.65 -5.60 -35.96
N PRO A 180 -43.53 -4.81 -37.06
CA PRO A 180 -43.56 -3.33 -37.04
C PRO A 180 -44.80 -2.66 -37.65
N SER A 181 -45.22 -1.48 -37.16
CA SER A 181 -45.99 -0.51 -37.97
C SER A 181 -46.15 0.90 -37.36
N THR A 182 -45.99 1.89 -38.26
CA THR A 182 -46.71 3.18 -38.42
C THR A 182 -46.49 4.43 -37.51
N ALA A 183 -45.98 5.46 -38.19
CA ALA A 183 -46.49 6.83 -38.33
C ALA A 183 -46.33 7.90 -37.21
N ALA A 184 -45.47 8.86 -37.56
CA ALA A 184 -45.43 10.31 -37.28
C ALA A 184 -46.52 10.96 -36.40
N SER A 185 -46.05 11.77 -35.43
CA SER A 185 -46.61 13.11 -35.21
C SER A 185 -45.54 14.05 -34.64
N THR A 186 -45.45 15.23 -35.26
CA THR A 186 -44.56 16.35 -35.00
C THR A 186 -44.91 17.11 -33.72
N SER A 187 -43.93 17.43 -32.88
CA SER A 187 -43.98 18.64 -32.05
C SER A 187 -42.59 19.21 -31.86
N THR A 188 -42.42 20.44 -32.33
CA THR A 188 -41.18 21.20 -32.41
C THR A 188 -40.99 21.98 -31.11
N THR A 189 -39.99 21.60 -30.32
CA THR A 189 -39.36 22.50 -29.33
C THR A 189 -37.88 22.17 -29.30
N GLN A 190 -37.04 23.08 -29.78
CA GLN A 190 -35.59 23.04 -29.59
C GLN A 190 -35.28 23.27 -28.10
N PRO A 191 -34.34 22.49 -27.54
CA PRO A 191 -33.45 23.02 -26.52
C PRO A 191 -31.98 22.90 -26.95
N THR A 192 -31.27 23.99 -26.67
CA THR A 192 -29.84 24.17 -26.48
C THR A 192 -29.02 22.89 -26.25
N THR A 193 -28.04 22.70 -27.13
CA THR A 193 -27.07 21.61 -27.20
C THR A 193 -26.00 21.69 -26.11
N THR A 194 -26.03 20.73 -25.18
CA THR A 194 -24.84 19.97 -24.72
C THR A 194 -25.36 18.66 -24.16
N SER A 195 -25.69 17.71 -25.05
CA SER A 195 -26.12 16.36 -24.71
C SER A 195 -24.91 15.48 -24.47
N THR A 196 -24.79 14.92 -23.27
CA THR A 196 -24.01 13.72 -22.98
C THR A 196 -24.50 12.57 -23.88
N PRO A 197 -23.62 11.77 -24.52
CA PRO A 197 -24.06 10.72 -25.44
C PRO A 197 -24.81 9.60 -24.70
N ILE A 198 -25.78 9.00 -25.40
CA ILE A 198 -26.53 7.82 -24.96
C ILE A 198 -25.55 6.63 -24.84
N PRO A 199 -25.58 5.82 -23.77
CA PRO A 199 -24.75 4.63 -23.65
C PRO A 199 -25.08 3.64 -24.78
N GLY A 200 -24.12 3.40 -25.68
CA GLY A 200 -24.26 2.45 -26.80
C GLY A 200 -24.07 3.04 -28.21
N SER A 201 -23.93 4.36 -28.36
CA SER A 201 -23.68 5.00 -29.66
C SER A 201 -22.19 5.30 -29.95
N ASP A 202 -21.28 5.01 -29.02
CA ASP A 202 -19.83 5.17 -29.24
C ASP A 202 -19.30 3.95 -30.02
N PRO A 203 -18.79 4.14 -31.27
CA PRO A 203 -18.25 3.05 -32.07
C PRO A 203 -17.07 2.34 -31.41
N ASP A 204 -16.36 2.96 -30.47
CA ASP A 204 -15.24 2.33 -29.75
C ASP A 204 -15.69 1.32 -28.68
N CYS A 205 -16.97 1.31 -28.27
CA CYS A 205 -17.49 0.38 -27.26
C CYS A 205 -17.52 -1.08 -27.71
N ARG A 206 -17.42 -1.35 -29.02
CA ARG A 206 -17.51 -2.70 -29.59
C ARG A 206 -16.35 -3.05 -30.50
N ARG A 207 -15.36 -2.17 -30.62
CA ARG A 207 -14.23 -2.34 -31.51
C ARG A 207 -13.06 -2.94 -30.74
N ILE A 208 -12.36 -3.88 -31.37
CA ILE A 208 -11.05 -4.35 -30.91
C ILE A 208 -10.04 -3.23 -31.18
N PRO A 209 -9.43 -2.61 -30.16
CA PRO A 209 -8.47 -1.55 -30.36
C PRO A 209 -7.11 -2.12 -30.74
N LEU A 210 -6.27 -1.28 -31.30
CA LEU A 210 -4.86 -1.56 -31.52
C LEU A 210 -4.03 -1.16 -30.31
N LEU A 211 -2.86 -1.77 -30.21
CA LEU A 211 -1.93 -1.48 -29.13
C LEU A 211 -1.44 -0.02 -29.15
N ASP A 212 -1.21 0.55 -30.32
CA ASP A 212 -0.82 1.96 -30.48
C ASP A 212 -1.92 2.92 -30.01
N GLU A 213 -3.19 2.61 -30.30
CA GLU A 213 -4.35 3.36 -29.79
C GLU A 213 -4.42 3.31 -28.26
N VAL A 214 -4.22 2.15 -27.64
CA VAL A 214 -4.18 2.00 -26.17
C VAL A 214 -3.00 2.77 -25.58
N MET A 215 -1.81 2.65 -26.16
CA MET A 215 -0.62 3.37 -25.69
C MET A 215 -0.78 4.89 -25.78
N ALA A 216 -1.43 5.38 -26.84
CA ALA A 216 -1.73 6.80 -27.04
C ALA A 216 -2.83 7.31 -26.09
N ALA A 217 -3.85 6.50 -25.82
CA ALA A 217 -4.95 6.85 -24.91
C ALA A 217 -4.50 6.91 -23.44
N PHE A 218 -3.51 6.09 -23.05
CA PHE A 218 -3.05 5.95 -21.66
C PHE A 218 -1.53 6.12 -21.53
N PRO A 219 -0.97 7.30 -21.89
CA PRO A 219 0.48 7.47 -22.00
C PRO A 219 1.23 7.34 -20.66
N ALA A 220 0.54 7.57 -19.53
CA ALA A 220 1.11 7.53 -18.19
C ALA A 220 0.75 6.27 -17.39
N VAL A 221 -0.22 5.45 -17.83
CA VAL A 221 -0.69 4.28 -17.08
C VAL A 221 0.15 3.07 -17.47
N PRO A 222 0.88 2.40 -16.55
CA PRO A 222 1.67 1.21 -16.88
C PRO A 222 0.87 0.11 -17.58
N LEU A 223 1.53 -0.64 -18.46
CA LEU A 223 0.93 -1.73 -19.23
C LEU A 223 1.64 -3.06 -18.96
N GLN A 224 0.87 -4.14 -18.81
CA GLN A 224 1.38 -5.50 -18.99
C GLN A 224 0.91 -6.02 -20.36
N ILE A 225 1.86 -6.35 -21.22
CA ILE A 225 1.60 -6.83 -22.59
C ILE A 225 1.95 -8.32 -22.70
N ASP A 226 0.95 -9.18 -22.84
CA ASP A 226 1.13 -10.62 -23.10
C ASP A 226 1.02 -10.93 -24.61
N LEU A 227 2.08 -11.52 -25.17
CA LEU A 227 2.08 -12.01 -26.55
C LEU A 227 1.62 -13.48 -26.56
N LYS A 228 0.37 -13.71 -26.97
CA LYS A 228 -0.25 -15.04 -26.96
C LYS A 228 0.25 -16.00 -28.04
N VAL A 229 0.91 -15.49 -29.09
CA VAL A 229 1.34 -16.27 -30.25
C VAL A 229 2.84 -16.16 -30.48
N ALA A 230 3.47 -17.29 -30.86
CA ALA A 230 4.86 -17.30 -31.29
C ALA A 230 4.98 -16.69 -32.69
N SER A 231 5.28 -15.38 -32.77
CA SER A 231 5.43 -14.65 -34.03
C SER A 231 6.57 -13.64 -33.94
N GLN A 232 7.58 -13.81 -34.79
CA GLN A 232 8.69 -12.85 -34.92
C GLN A 232 8.21 -11.48 -35.38
N GLN A 233 7.20 -11.45 -36.26
CA GLN A 233 6.61 -10.20 -36.72
C GLN A 233 5.89 -9.47 -35.59
N LEU A 234 5.13 -10.18 -34.75
CA LEU A 234 4.45 -9.57 -33.60
C LEU A 234 5.47 -9.00 -32.59
N VAL A 235 6.54 -9.74 -32.31
CA VAL A 235 7.64 -9.27 -31.44
C VAL A 235 8.24 -7.98 -32.00
N ALA A 236 8.53 -7.92 -33.30
CA ALA A 236 9.07 -6.74 -33.95
C ALA A 236 8.13 -5.53 -33.84
N VAL A 237 6.84 -5.72 -34.14
CA VAL A 237 5.82 -4.66 -34.08
C VAL A 237 5.67 -4.12 -32.65
N VAL A 238 5.56 -5.01 -31.64
CA VAL A 238 5.41 -4.59 -30.24
C VAL A 238 6.68 -3.88 -29.75
N ALA A 239 7.87 -4.37 -30.09
CA ALA A 239 9.14 -3.73 -29.71
C ALA A 239 9.29 -2.33 -30.32
N GLU A 240 8.92 -2.17 -31.58
CA GLU A 240 8.89 -0.87 -32.25
C GLU A 240 7.91 0.09 -31.57
N LEU A 241 6.67 -0.35 -31.31
CA LEU A 241 5.67 0.46 -30.64
C LEU A 241 6.12 0.91 -29.24
N VAL A 242 6.70 0.02 -28.42
CA VAL A 242 7.21 0.39 -27.09
C VAL A 242 8.32 1.44 -27.20
N ALA A 243 9.24 1.28 -28.15
CA ALA A 243 10.37 2.19 -28.34
C ALA A 243 9.93 3.57 -28.86
N VAL A 244 9.06 3.61 -29.87
CA VAL A 244 8.52 4.87 -30.44
C VAL A 244 7.70 5.63 -29.39
N SER A 245 6.95 4.90 -28.56
CA SER A 245 6.18 5.47 -27.46
C SER A 245 7.04 5.91 -26.26
N ARG A 246 8.33 5.53 -26.22
CA ARG A 246 9.26 5.74 -25.08
C ARG A 246 8.77 5.13 -23.77
N ARG A 247 8.20 3.93 -23.86
CA ARG A 247 7.50 3.27 -22.73
C ARG A 247 8.28 2.14 -22.09
N GLU A 248 9.59 2.04 -22.32
CA GLU A 248 10.43 0.98 -21.76
C GLU A 248 10.40 0.93 -20.23
N HIS A 249 10.14 2.07 -19.59
CA HIS A 249 10.06 2.23 -18.14
C HIS A 249 8.63 2.11 -17.58
N THR A 250 7.61 1.93 -18.41
CA THR A 250 6.19 1.79 -18.00
C THR A 250 5.51 0.55 -18.60
N VAL A 251 6.28 -0.34 -19.23
CA VAL A 251 5.77 -1.57 -19.83
C VAL A 251 6.46 -2.75 -19.17
N LEU A 252 5.65 -3.71 -18.70
CA LEU A 252 6.05 -5.08 -18.44
C LEU A 252 5.55 -5.94 -19.60
N TRP A 253 6.42 -6.73 -20.23
CA TRP A 253 5.98 -7.59 -21.33
C TRP A 253 6.40 -9.04 -21.15
N GLY A 254 5.87 -9.92 -21.99
CA GLY A 254 6.27 -11.30 -22.00
C GLY A 254 5.28 -12.19 -22.74
N SER A 255 5.48 -13.49 -22.56
CA SER A 255 4.66 -14.56 -23.06
C SER A 255 4.88 -15.79 -22.20
N PHE A 256 3.83 -16.58 -22.01
CA PHE A 256 3.97 -17.92 -21.43
C PHE A 256 4.79 -18.87 -22.32
N LEU A 257 5.03 -18.53 -23.59
CA LEU A 257 5.88 -19.26 -24.53
C LEU A 257 7.35 -18.82 -24.37
N HIS A 258 8.23 -19.76 -24.02
CA HIS A 258 9.64 -19.44 -23.79
C HIS A 258 10.35 -18.88 -25.02
N SER A 259 10.07 -19.39 -26.22
CA SER A 259 10.65 -18.90 -27.48
C SER A 259 10.33 -17.42 -27.73
N THR A 260 9.10 -17.00 -27.41
CA THR A 260 8.65 -15.60 -27.57
C THR A 260 9.32 -14.69 -26.55
N ASN A 261 9.47 -15.13 -25.31
CA ASN A 261 10.23 -14.40 -24.29
C ASN A 261 11.70 -14.18 -24.68
N THR A 262 12.35 -15.20 -25.23
CA THR A 262 13.72 -15.07 -25.75
C THR A 262 13.80 -14.04 -26.86
N ALA A 263 12.82 -14.04 -27.78
CA ALA A 263 12.75 -13.06 -28.86
C ALA A 263 12.47 -11.62 -28.35
N LEU A 264 11.56 -11.44 -27.38
CA LEU A 264 11.28 -10.14 -26.75
C LEU A 264 12.51 -9.57 -26.05
N TYR A 265 13.19 -10.40 -25.25
CA TYR A 265 14.40 -10.00 -24.56
C TYR A 265 15.51 -9.61 -25.54
N ALA A 266 15.68 -10.36 -26.62
CA ALA A 266 16.62 -10.02 -27.70
C ALA A 266 16.24 -8.73 -28.43
N ALA A 267 14.95 -8.45 -28.58
CA ALA A 267 14.45 -7.23 -29.25
C ALA A 267 14.69 -5.97 -28.41
N ASN A 268 14.41 -6.01 -27.10
CA ASN A 268 14.71 -4.89 -26.20
C ASN A 268 14.91 -5.33 -24.74
N PRO A 269 16.15 -5.48 -24.25
CA PRO A 269 16.42 -5.91 -22.87
C PRO A 269 16.14 -4.82 -21.82
N ARG A 270 15.83 -3.57 -22.24
CA ARG A 270 15.48 -2.47 -21.33
C ARG A 270 14.04 -2.54 -20.83
N VAL A 271 13.20 -3.36 -21.44
CA VAL A 271 11.81 -3.55 -21.00
C VAL A 271 11.77 -4.74 -20.03
N PRO A 272 11.24 -4.60 -18.81
CA PRO A 272 11.13 -5.70 -17.87
C PRO A 272 10.29 -6.84 -18.46
N LEU A 273 10.73 -8.07 -18.21
CA LEU A 273 10.11 -9.29 -18.75
C LEU A 273 9.48 -10.13 -17.62
N PHE A 274 8.27 -10.65 -17.84
CA PHE A 274 7.70 -11.69 -16.97
C PHE A 274 8.10 -13.10 -17.43
N ALA A 275 8.19 -14.05 -16.50
CA ALA A 275 8.63 -15.41 -16.77
C ALA A 275 7.64 -16.21 -17.63
N SER A 276 8.19 -16.94 -18.61
CA SER A 276 7.44 -17.94 -19.36
C SER A 276 7.04 -19.11 -18.47
N ALA A 277 6.07 -19.94 -18.89
CA ALA A 277 5.62 -21.06 -18.07
C ALA A 277 6.75 -22.06 -17.71
N PRO A 278 7.64 -22.48 -18.66
CA PRO A 278 8.77 -23.34 -18.32
C PRO A 278 9.76 -22.68 -17.33
N ARG A 279 9.94 -21.37 -17.44
CA ARG A 279 10.83 -20.61 -16.53
C ARG A 279 10.22 -20.50 -15.14
N GLY A 280 8.94 -20.16 -15.02
CA GLY A 280 8.24 -20.16 -13.73
C GLY A 280 8.30 -21.51 -13.02
N LEU A 281 8.08 -22.62 -13.75
CA LEU A 281 8.20 -23.97 -13.21
C LEU A 281 9.64 -24.32 -12.79
N LEU A 282 10.65 -23.92 -13.56
CA LEU A 282 12.06 -24.11 -13.19
C LEU A 282 12.41 -23.37 -11.89
N LEU A 283 11.98 -22.12 -11.74
CA LEU A 283 12.22 -21.33 -10.53
C LEU A 283 11.57 -21.98 -9.31
N LEU A 284 10.33 -22.45 -9.46
CA LEU A 284 9.61 -23.16 -8.42
C LEU A 284 10.30 -24.48 -8.04
N ALA A 285 10.68 -25.30 -9.02
CA ALA A 285 11.38 -26.57 -8.79
C ALA A 285 12.74 -26.33 -8.11
N ALA A 286 13.48 -25.30 -8.54
CA ALA A 286 14.74 -24.94 -7.93
C ALA A 286 14.58 -24.43 -6.49
N HIS A 287 13.50 -23.71 -6.19
CA HIS A 287 13.16 -23.33 -4.81
C HIS A 287 12.90 -24.55 -3.94
N CYS A 288 12.04 -25.47 -4.40
CA CYS A 288 11.76 -26.72 -3.69
C CYS A 288 13.01 -27.58 -3.45
N ALA A 289 14.01 -27.51 -4.35
CA ALA A 289 15.29 -28.20 -4.21
C ALA A 289 16.34 -27.42 -3.37
N GLY A 290 16.01 -26.23 -2.86
CA GLY A 290 16.98 -25.34 -2.19
C GLY A 290 18.06 -24.77 -3.11
N GLN A 291 17.90 -24.89 -4.43
CA GLN A 291 18.86 -24.50 -5.46
C GLN A 291 18.51 -23.19 -6.19
N LEU A 292 17.47 -22.47 -5.76
CA LEU A 292 17.04 -21.24 -6.44
C LEU A 292 18.19 -20.23 -6.58
N HIS A 293 19.06 -20.13 -5.57
CA HIS A 293 20.25 -19.27 -5.58
C HIS A 293 21.23 -19.55 -6.73
N ARG A 294 21.23 -20.77 -7.29
CA ARG A 294 22.08 -21.16 -8.43
C ARG A 294 21.44 -20.89 -9.79
N VAL A 295 20.12 -20.69 -9.83
CA VAL A 295 19.42 -20.41 -11.10
C VAL A 295 19.57 -18.94 -11.43
N HIS A 296 20.08 -18.64 -12.63
CA HIS A 296 20.10 -17.29 -13.14
C HIS A 296 18.68 -16.79 -13.46
N VAL A 297 18.33 -15.59 -12.98
CA VAL A 297 16.99 -14.99 -13.13
C VAL A 297 17.13 -13.60 -13.73
N TYR A 298 16.77 -13.49 -15.01
CA TYR A 298 16.79 -12.22 -15.74
C TYR A 298 15.40 -11.57 -15.78
N GLU A 299 14.35 -12.36 -15.57
CA GLU A 299 12.97 -11.90 -15.45
C GLU A 299 12.80 -10.98 -14.24
N ARG A 300 11.76 -10.13 -14.30
CA ARG A 300 11.42 -9.14 -13.26
C ARG A 300 10.06 -9.41 -12.64
N ALA A 301 9.25 -10.24 -13.28
CA ALA A 301 8.00 -10.72 -12.73
C ALA A 301 7.79 -12.22 -12.99
N VAL A 302 7.04 -12.88 -12.12
CA VAL A 302 6.48 -14.22 -12.35
C VAL A 302 4.97 -14.11 -12.18
N ILE A 303 4.23 -14.40 -13.25
CA ILE A 303 2.76 -14.34 -13.26
C ILE A 303 2.24 -15.78 -13.13
N MET A 304 1.48 -16.08 -12.08
CA MET A 304 1.06 -17.46 -11.77
C MET A 304 -0.42 -17.59 -11.39
N PRO A 305 -1.10 -18.66 -11.83
CA PRO A 305 -2.48 -18.90 -11.45
C PRO A 305 -2.57 -19.47 -10.02
N LEU A 306 -3.24 -18.76 -9.11
CA LEU A 306 -3.34 -19.14 -7.69
C LEU A 306 -3.92 -20.55 -7.52
N ARG A 307 -4.97 -20.89 -8.28
CA ARG A 307 -5.61 -22.21 -8.23
C ARG A 307 -4.64 -23.36 -8.57
N THR A 308 -3.73 -23.15 -9.51
CA THR A 308 -2.74 -24.17 -9.88
C THR A 308 -1.71 -24.35 -8.78
N LEU A 309 -1.22 -23.25 -8.18
CA LEU A 309 -0.31 -23.29 -7.04
C LEU A 309 -0.93 -24.05 -5.85
N LYS A 310 -2.21 -23.80 -5.56
CA LYS A 310 -2.94 -24.55 -4.52
C LYS A 310 -3.06 -26.04 -4.82
N ARG A 311 -3.35 -26.44 -6.06
CA ARG A 311 -3.38 -27.87 -6.44
C ARG A 311 -2.01 -28.53 -6.30
N MET A 312 -0.94 -27.75 -6.44
CA MET A 312 0.42 -28.20 -6.19
C MET A 312 0.75 -28.28 -4.69
N ALA A 313 0.24 -27.35 -3.89
CA ALA A 313 0.49 -27.25 -2.44
C ALA A 313 -0.47 -28.06 -1.54
N GLY A 314 -1.63 -28.50 -2.03
CA GLY A 314 -2.68 -29.16 -1.23
C GLY A 314 -2.35 -30.58 -0.76
N PRO A 315 -3.11 -31.11 0.23
CA PRO A 315 -2.85 -32.39 0.89
C PRO A 315 -2.91 -33.59 -0.06
N GLU A 316 -2.22 -34.67 0.31
CA GLU A 316 -2.20 -35.93 -0.45
C GLU A 316 -3.61 -36.48 -0.66
N ARG A 317 -3.89 -36.97 -1.88
CA ARG A 317 -4.98 -37.94 -2.09
C ARG A 317 -4.42 -39.33 -1.73
N PRO A 318 -5.05 -40.09 -0.83
CA PRO A 318 -4.58 -41.43 -0.50
C PRO A 318 -4.55 -42.31 -1.77
N GLY A 319 -3.41 -42.96 -2.04
CA GLY A 319 -3.32 -44.05 -3.04
C GLY A 319 -2.84 -43.70 -4.45
N GLY A 320 -2.33 -42.49 -4.72
CA GLY A 320 -1.77 -42.13 -6.03
C GLY A 320 -0.27 -42.39 -6.16
N ALA A 321 0.20 -42.93 -7.29
CA ALA A 321 1.61 -43.19 -7.62
C ALA A 321 2.55 -41.95 -7.68
N ARG A 322 2.12 -40.79 -7.16
CA ARG A 322 2.84 -39.50 -7.15
C ARG A 322 3.31 -39.05 -5.76
N ALA A 323 3.25 -39.93 -4.76
CA ALA A 323 3.59 -39.62 -3.36
C ALA A 323 5.07 -39.25 -3.11
N TRP A 324 6.00 -39.64 -3.99
CA TRP A 324 7.44 -39.54 -3.73
C TRP A 324 8.12 -38.23 -4.18
N TRP A 325 7.37 -37.27 -4.75
CA TRP A 325 7.94 -36.06 -5.39
C TRP A 325 7.24 -34.74 -5.03
N ARG A 326 6.48 -34.67 -3.93
CA ARG A 326 5.81 -33.43 -3.51
C ARG A 326 6.41 -32.86 -2.22
N PRO A 327 7.47 -32.03 -2.31
CA PRO A 327 7.86 -31.21 -1.17
C PRO A 327 6.69 -30.28 -0.79
N SER A 328 6.50 -30.05 0.50
CA SER A 328 5.58 -29.07 1.05
C SER A 328 5.89 -27.70 0.44
N LEU A 329 5.04 -27.25 -0.48
CA LEU A 329 5.25 -25.97 -1.16
C LEU A 329 4.82 -24.82 -0.24
N GLU A 330 5.79 -24.17 0.38
CA GLU A 330 5.60 -22.97 1.19
C GLU A 330 5.66 -21.74 0.27
N LEU A 331 4.47 -21.25 -0.13
CA LEU A 331 4.35 -20.20 -1.15
C LEU A 331 4.95 -18.86 -0.70
N ALA A 332 4.87 -18.51 0.58
CA ALA A 332 5.38 -17.23 1.05
C ALA A 332 6.92 -17.21 1.01
N GLY A 333 7.57 -18.32 1.37
CA GLY A 333 9.03 -18.51 1.23
C GLY A 333 9.49 -18.49 -0.22
N PHE A 334 8.72 -19.08 -1.13
CA PHE A 334 9.03 -18.98 -2.57
C PHE A 334 8.94 -17.53 -3.06
N PHE A 335 7.88 -16.81 -2.69
CA PHE A 335 7.67 -15.43 -3.13
C PHE A 335 8.73 -14.51 -2.53
N SER A 336 9.01 -14.64 -1.24
CA SER A 336 10.07 -13.93 -0.53
C SER A 336 11.44 -14.13 -1.20
N ALA A 337 11.78 -15.37 -1.56
CA ALA A 337 13.04 -15.69 -2.23
C ALA A 337 13.15 -15.08 -3.63
N LEU A 338 12.03 -14.94 -4.36
CA LEU A 338 11.99 -14.22 -5.63
C LEU A 338 12.11 -12.70 -5.43
N HIS A 339 11.38 -12.15 -4.46
CA HIS A 339 11.37 -10.72 -4.16
C HIS A 339 12.74 -10.21 -3.71
N ALA A 340 13.45 -11.00 -2.89
CA ALA A 340 14.83 -10.72 -2.47
C ALA A 340 15.81 -10.61 -3.67
N ARG A 341 15.43 -11.14 -4.83
CA ARG A 341 16.20 -11.08 -6.08
C ARG A 341 15.65 -10.05 -7.08
N GLY A 342 14.74 -9.18 -6.64
CA GLY A 342 14.12 -8.15 -7.46
C GLY A 342 13.03 -8.66 -8.41
N VAL A 343 12.50 -9.87 -8.19
CA VAL A 343 11.47 -10.49 -9.04
C VAL A 343 10.12 -10.43 -8.34
N LYS A 344 9.15 -9.75 -8.95
CA LYS A 344 7.80 -9.55 -8.40
C LYS A 344 6.89 -10.75 -8.73
N VAL A 345 6.09 -11.20 -7.78
CA VAL A 345 5.13 -12.28 -8.03
C VAL A 345 3.74 -11.69 -8.19
N VAL A 346 3.10 -11.96 -9.33
CA VAL A 346 1.74 -11.51 -9.63
C VAL A 346 0.83 -12.74 -9.71
N LEU A 347 -0.30 -12.69 -9.03
CA LEU A 347 -1.27 -13.77 -9.04
C LEU A 347 -2.45 -13.44 -9.95
N PHE A 348 -2.94 -14.46 -10.66
CA PHE A 348 -4.15 -14.38 -11.48
C PHE A 348 -5.02 -15.64 -11.30
N GLY A 349 -6.18 -15.65 -11.95
CA GLY A 349 -7.06 -16.81 -12.05
C GLY A 349 -8.21 -16.79 -11.04
N ASP A 350 -9.35 -16.25 -11.49
CA ASP A 350 -10.60 -16.10 -10.73
C ASP A 350 -10.43 -15.39 -9.38
N LEU A 351 -9.65 -14.31 -9.39
CA LEU A 351 -9.40 -13.46 -8.22
C LEU A 351 -10.37 -12.27 -8.27
N ASN A 352 -11.63 -12.49 -7.93
CA ASN A 352 -12.71 -11.51 -8.14
C ASN A 352 -13.53 -11.24 -6.86
N ASP A 353 -13.08 -11.76 -5.72
CA ASP A 353 -13.72 -11.61 -4.41
C ASP A 353 -12.71 -11.35 -3.30
N GLU A 354 -13.21 -10.83 -2.18
CA GLU A 354 -12.41 -10.37 -1.05
C GLU A 354 -11.62 -11.49 -0.37
N ALA A 355 -12.13 -12.73 -0.38
CA ALA A 355 -11.41 -13.87 0.19
C ALA A 355 -10.18 -14.20 -0.66
N SER A 356 -10.34 -14.19 -1.99
CA SER A 356 -9.23 -14.37 -2.92
C SER A 356 -8.18 -13.24 -2.82
N PHE A 357 -8.62 -11.99 -2.61
CA PHE A 357 -7.71 -10.84 -2.42
C PHE A 357 -6.90 -10.96 -1.13
N ALA A 358 -7.57 -11.29 -0.01
CA ALA A 358 -6.93 -11.50 1.28
C ALA A 358 -5.84 -12.58 1.20
N GLU A 359 -6.15 -13.68 0.51
CA GLU A 359 -5.24 -14.79 0.34
C GLU A 359 -4.01 -14.44 -0.50
N CYS A 360 -4.18 -13.69 -1.60
CA CYS A 360 -3.05 -13.22 -2.39
C CYS A 360 -2.10 -12.35 -1.56
N LEU A 361 -2.64 -11.44 -0.73
CA LEU A 361 -1.82 -10.61 0.15
C LEU A 361 -1.13 -11.44 1.23
N ALA A 362 -1.81 -12.40 1.85
CA ALA A 362 -1.25 -13.27 2.88
C ALA A 362 -0.10 -14.15 2.33
N ALA A 363 -0.19 -14.58 1.07
CA ALA A 363 0.88 -15.29 0.40
C ALA A 363 2.10 -14.40 0.06
N GLY A 364 1.98 -13.08 0.19
CA GLY A 364 3.04 -12.13 -0.17
C GLY A 364 3.09 -11.80 -1.66
N ALA A 365 1.96 -11.84 -2.38
CA ALA A 365 1.93 -11.42 -3.77
C ALA A 365 2.27 -9.92 -3.91
N ALA A 366 3.05 -9.57 -4.94
CA ALA A 366 3.36 -8.19 -5.29
C ALA A 366 2.25 -7.55 -6.15
N GLY A 367 1.43 -8.36 -6.82
CA GLY A 367 0.31 -7.90 -7.64
C GLY A 367 -0.83 -8.91 -7.74
N ILE A 368 -2.05 -8.39 -7.92
CA ILE A 368 -3.29 -9.15 -8.04
C ILE A 368 -3.96 -8.74 -9.36
N CYS A 369 -4.03 -9.69 -10.30
CA CYS A 369 -4.71 -9.55 -11.58
C CYS A 369 -6.16 -10.02 -11.46
N THR A 370 -7.09 -9.08 -11.61
CA THR A 370 -8.52 -9.27 -11.33
C THR A 370 -9.37 -8.75 -12.49
N ASP A 371 -10.50 -9.42 -12.73
CA ASP A 371 -11.55 -8.96 -13.64
C ASP A 371 -12.45 -7.90 -12.98
N HIS A 372 -12.32 -7.68 -11.67
CA HIS A 372 -13.13 -6.74 -10.89
C HIS A 372 -12.25 -5.72 -10.11
N PRO A 373 -11.42 -4.92 -10.81
CA PRO A 373 -10.51 -3.96 -10.19
C PRO A 373 -11.20 -2.96 -9.24
N SER A 374 -12.42 -2.52 -9.51
CA SER A 374 -13.17 -1.63 -8.61
C SER A 374 -13.40 -2.28 -7.25
N ARG A 375 -13.70 -3.59 -7.21
CA ARG A 375 -13.89 -4.33 -5.96
C ARG A 375 -12.58 -4.46 -5.18
N LEU A 376 -11.49 -4.83 -5.86
CA LEU A 376 -10.18 -4.91 -5.22
C LEU A 376 -9.76 -3.54 -4.66
N MET A 377 -9.94 -2.47 -5.43
CA MET A 377 -9.62 -1.12 -4.98
C MET A 377 -10.51 -0.67 -3.81
N ARG A 378 -11.81 -0.96 -3.81
CA ARG A 378 -12.70 -0.71 -2.65
C ARG A 378 -12.21 -1.45 -1.41
N TRP A 379 -11.89 -2.72 -1.58
CA TRP A 379 -11.41 -3.59 -0.51
C TRP A 379 -10.04 -3.12 0.04
N LEU A 380 -9.12 -2.71 -0.83
CA LEU A 380 -7.83 -2.12 -0.45
C LEU A 380 -8.00 -0.72 0.18
N ALA A 381 -8.90 0.10 -0.33
CA ALA A 381 -9.18 1.43 0.19
C ALA A 381 -9.76 1.37 1.61
N ALA A 382 -10.64 0.40 1.86
CA ALA A 382 -11.16 0.12 3.19
C ALA A 382 -10.09 -0.37 4.18
N ARG A 383 -8.94 -0.87 3.71
CA ARG A 383 -7.94 -1.58 4.54
C ARG A 383 -6.57 -0.90 4.67
N LYS A 384 -6.04 -0.23 3.64
CA LYS A 384 -4.62 0.22 3.60
C LYS A 384 -4.36 1.59 2.99
N LEU A 385 -5.25 2.17 2.18
CA LEU A 385 -4.90 3.34 1.35
C LEU A 385 -5.29 4.70 1.93
N VAL A 386 -5.95 4.78 3.08
CA VAL A 386 -6.23 6.08 3.69
C VAL A 386 -4.94 6.60 4.36
N PRO A 387 -4.38 7.74 3.92
CA PRO A 387 -3.30 8.38 4.65
C PRO A 387 -3.75 8.59 6.09
N LYS A 388 -2.92 8.22 7.05
CA LYS A 388 -3.21 8.37 8.47
C LYS A 388 -1.98 8.87 9.21
N ALA A 389 -2.21 9.53 10.34
CA ALA A 389 -1.18 9.79 11.32
C ALA A 389 -1.32 8.77 12.46
N GLU A 390 -0.20 8.33 13.01
CA GLU A 390 -0.15 7.53 14.23
C GLU A 390 0.38 8.43 15.34
N LEU A 391 -0.45 8.72 16.33
CA LEU A 391 -0.19 9.74 17.36
C LEU A 391 0.12 9.16 18.74
N HIS A 392 0.00 7.84 18.86
CA HIS A 392 0.19 7.09 20.09
C HIS A 392 0.85 5.76 19.75
N ILE A 393 2.17 5.77 19.82
CA ILE A 393 3.02 4.61 19.63
C ILE A 393 4.21 4.70 20.59
N HIS A 394 4.41 3.65 21.38
CA HIS A 394 5.62 3.45 22.15
C HIS A 394 6.62 2.74 21.23
N ILE A 395 7.73 3.39 20.90
CA ILE A 395 8.64 2.85 19.89
C ILE A 395 9.31 1.55 20.39
N GLU A 396 9.59 1.44 21.69
CA GLU A 396 10.00 0.20 22.35
C GLU A 396 8.93 -0.89 22.25
N GLY A 397 7.65 -0.50 22.21
CA GLY A 397 6.48 -1.34 21.95
C GLY A 397 6.47 -1.99 20.57
N THR A 398 7.40 -1.60 19.69
CA THR A 398 7.59 -2.19 18.36
C THR A 398 8.71 -3.25 18.31
N LEU A 399 9.31 -3.58 19.47
CA LEU A 399 10.40 -4.55 19.57
C LEU A 399 9.90 -5.97 19.25
N GLU A 400 10.29 -6.47 18.09
CA GLU A 400 9.94 -7.81 17.64
C GLU A 400 10.72 -8.90 18.38
N PRO A 401 10.12 -10.09 18.64
CA PRO A 401 10.79 -11.17 19.36
C PRO A 401 12.16 -11.58 18.78
N ALA A 402 12.31 -11.61 17.46
CA ALA A 402 13.59 -11.92 16.81
C ALA A 402 14.63 -10.82 17.03
N MET A 403 14.20 -9.56 16.96
CA MET A 403 15.06 -8.40 17.18
C MET A 403 15.51 -8.29 18.64
N MET A 404 14.63 -8.63 19.59
CA MET A 404 14.96 -8.68 21.01
C MET A 404 16.13 -9.62 21.30
N LEU A 405 16.11 -10.84 20.74
CA LEU A 405 17.19 -11.82 20.92
C LEU A 405 18.46 -11.38 20.20
N GLU A 406 18.34 -10.78 19.02
CA GLU A 406 19.47 -10.24 18.27
C GLU A 406 20.19 -9.13 19.06
N PHE A 407 19.44 -8.17 19.60
CA PHE A 407 19.99 -7.07 20.39
C PHE A 407 20.60 -7.56 21.70
N ALA A 408 19.98 -8.53 22.38
CA ALA A 408 20.57 -9.14 23.57
C ALA A 408 21.93 -9.77 23.27
N ALA A 409 22.01 -10.58 22.21
CA ALA A 409 23.26 -11.22 21.79
C ALA A 409 24.33 -10.19 21.41
N ARG A 410 23.95 -9.18 20.61
CA ARG A 410 24.84 -8.08 20.18
C ARG A 410 25.43 -7.32 21.36
N ASN A 411 24.62 -7.08 22.38
CA ASN A 411 24.99 -6.31 23.56
C ASN A 411 25.60 -7.16 24.69
N GLY A 412 25.87 -8.45 24.43
CA GLY A 412 26.47 -9.36 25.42
C GLY A 412 25.58 -9.61 26.65
N LEU A 413 24.27 -9.46 26.50
CA LEU A 413 23.29 -9.70 27.56
C LEU A 413 22.82 -11.17 27.52
N PRO A 414 22.44 -11.75 28.67
CA PRO A 414 21.77 -13.05 28.70
C PRO A 414 20.53 -13.02 27.79
N ALA A 415 20.32 -14.09 27.04
CA ALA A 415 19.15 -14.19 26.17
C ALA A 415 17.86 -14.08 27.03
N PRO A 416 16.96 -13.12 26.74
CA PRO A 416 15.69 -12.95 27.45
C PRO A 416 14.83 -14.23 27.43
N TYR A 417 14.92 -14.96 26.32
CA TYR A 417 14.18 -16.19 26.06
C TYR A 417 15.08 -17.20 25.32
N PRO A 418 14.82 -18.51 25.45
CA PRO A 418 15.63 -19.55 24.81
C PRO A 418 15.47 -19.62 23.28
N SER A 419 14.40 -19.04 22.72
CA SER A 419 14.13 -19.01 21.28
C SER A 419 13.17 -17.89 20.90
N VAL A 420 13.10 -17.57 19.60
CA VAL A 420 12.14 -16.59 19.05
C VAL A 420 10.70 -17.01 19.33
N ASP A 421 10.39 -18.31 19.24
CA ASP A 421 9.05 -18.81 19.51
C ASP A 421 8.69 -18.72 20.99
N ALA A 422 9.66 -18.94 21.89
CA ALA A 422 9.46 -18.72 23.32
C ALA A 422 9.22 -17.23 23.65
N ALA A 423 9.97 -16.33 23.03
CA ALA A 423 9.76 -14.88 23.15
C ALA A 423 8.37 -14.47 22.61
N ARG A 424 7.96 -15.00 21.45
CA ARG A 424 6.62 -14.75 20.88
C ARG A 424 5.51 -15.29 21.78
N ALA A 425 5.70 -16.46 22.39
CA ALA A 425 4.73 -17.02 23.34
C ALA A 425 4.61 -16.16 24.61
N ALA A 426 5.70 -15.53 25.06
CA ALA A 426 5.71 -14.63 26.21
C ALA A 426 4.87 -13.35 25.99
N TYR A 427 4.64 -12.96 24.73
CA TYR A 427 3.79 -11.80 24.38
C TYR A 427 2.28 -12.08 24.59
N ASN A 428 1.92 -13.24 25.15
CA ASN A 428 0.57 -13.56 25.58
C ASN A 428 0.40 -13.32 27.09
N PHE A 429 0.32 -12.05 27.48
CA PHE A 429 0.10 -11.60 28.87
C PHE A 429 -1.38 -11.59 29.25
N THR A 430 -1.67 -11.43 30.55
CA THR A 430 -3.03 -11.52 31.11
C THR A 430 -3.64 -10.18 31.47
N ASP A 431 -2.82 -9.16 31.68
CA ASP A 431 -3.20 -7.84 32.20
C ASP A 431 -2.08 -6.80 31.91
N LEU A 432 -2.32 -5.53 32.27
CA LEU A 432 -1.37 -4.43 32.09
C LEU A 432 -0.06 -4.63 32.84
N GLN A 433 -0.08 -5.12 34.08
CA GLN A 433 1.14 -5.26 34.88
C GLN A 433 2.06 -6.35 34.30
N THR A 434 1.51 -7.50 33.95
CA THR A 434 2.28 -8.59 33.31
C THR A 434 2.82 -8.19 31.94
N PHE A 435 2.10 -7.34 31.20
CA PHE A 435 2.62 -6.69 30.00
C PHE A 435 3.79 -5.74 30.31
N LEU A 436 3.66 -4.84 31.30
CA LEU A 436 4.71 -3.88 31.64
C LEU A 436 6.00 -4.57 32.12
N ASP A 437 5.88 -5.64 32.90
CA ASP A 437 7.03 -6.43 33.36
C ASP A 437 7.82 -7.01 32.18
N LEU A 438 7.10 -7.57 31.19
CA LEU A 438 7.66 -8.08 29.94
C LEU A 438 8.26 -6.96 29.10
N TYR A 439 7.53 -5.85 28.94
CA TYR A 439 7.92 -4.69 28.16
C TYR A 439 9.24 -4.09 28.69
N TYR A 440 9.35 -3.85 30.00
CA TYR A 440 10.57 -3.30 30.60
C TYR A 440 11.74 -4.28 30.54
N PHE A 441 11.48 -5.57 30.66
CA PHE A 441 12.50 -6.58 30.45
C PHE A 441 13.00 -6.57 28.99
N GLY A 442 12.09 -6.46 28.02
CA GLY A 442 12.42 -6.29 26.60
C GLY A 442 13.25 -5.03 26.35
N CYS A 443 12.83 -3.88 26.87
CA CYS A 443 13.55 -2.61 26.76
C CYS A 443 15.00 -2.69 27.25
N SER A 444 15.30 -3.60 28.19
CA SER A 444 16.65 -3.74 28.74
C SER A 444 17.70 -4.17 27.72
N VAL A 445 17.29 -4.73 26.56
CA VAL A 445 18.21 -5.13 25.49
C VAL A 445 18.65 -3.98 24.59
N LEU A 446 17.96 -2.84 24.64
CA LEU A 446 18.29 -1.63 23.88
C LEU A 446 19.41 -0.88 24.60
N ARG A 447 20.62 -0.88 24.04
CA ARG A 447 21.81 -0.32 24.72
C ARG A 447 22.53 0.74 23.91
N THR A 448 22.55 0.59 22.59
CA THR A 448 23.35 1.41 21.70
C THR A 448 22.47 2.28 20.80
N ARG A 449 23.03 3.38 20.29
CA ARG A 449 22.39 4.21 19.27
C ARG A 449 21.90 3.39 18.06
N GLN A 450 22.66 2.34 17.70
CA GLN A 450 22.32 1.46 16.59
C GLN A 450 21.03 0.66 16.86
N ASP A 451 20.85 0.17 18.08
CA ASP A 451 19.65 -0.60 18.44
C ASP A 451 18.39 0.27 18.30
N PHE A 452 18.46 1.52 18.80
CA PHE A 452 17.36 2.48 18.64
C PHE A 452 17.11 2.86 17.18
N TYR A 453 18.17 3.02 16.37
CA TYR A 453 18.03 3.29 14.93
C TYR A 453 17.34 2.13 14.21
N GLU A 454 17.78 0.90 14.44
CA GLU A 454 17.25 -0.29 13.77
C GLU A 454 15.79 -0.58 14.16
N LEU A 455 15.47 -0.43 15.45
CA LEU A 455 14.11 -0.52 15.96
C LEU A 455 13.20 0.49 15.28
N ALA A 456 13.59 1.75 15.26
CA ALA A 456 12.81 2.83 14.65
C ALA A 456 12.65 2.65 13.14
N MET A 457 13.72 2.29 12.42
CA MET A 457 13.62 2.03 10.98
C MET A 457 12.75 0.82 10.67
N ALA A 458 12.73 -0.21 11.51
CA ALA A 458 11.82 -1.33 11.36
C ALA A 458 10.36 -0.91 11.54
N TYR A 459 10.07 -0.09 12.56
CA TYR A 459 8.76 0.54 12.72
C TYR A 459 8.39 1.37 11.50
N PHE A 460 9.22 2.33 11.07
CA PHE A 460 8.89 3.21 9.94
C PHE A 460 8.62 2.45 8.64
N LYS A 461 9.36 1.38 8.34
CA LYS A 461 9.09 0.53 7.18
C LYS A 461 7.68 -0.08 7.24
N ARG A 462 7.26 -0.54 8.42
CA ARG A 462 5.91 -1.07 8.64
C ARG A 462 4.86 0.02 8.62
N ALA A 463 5.13 1.18 9.22
CA ALA A 463 4.24 2.33 9.22
C ALA A 463 3.96 2.83 7.79
N ALA A 464 4.99 2.97 6.94
CA ALA A 464 4.84 3.32 5.52
C ALA A 464 3.99 2.29 4.77
N ALA A 465 4.23 0.99 4.99
CA ALA A 465 3.43 -0.08 4.39
C ALA A 465 1.95 -0.05 4.82
N ASN A 466 1.64 0.64 5.92
CA ASN A 466 0.30 0.89 6.45
C ASN A 466 -0.24 2.30 6.10
N ASN A 467 0.43 3.01 5.20
CA ASN A 467 0.12 4.36 4.74
C ASN A 467 0.06 5.40 5.87
N VAL A 468 0.90 5.21 6.89
CA VAL A 468 1.20 6.24 7.89
C VAL A 468 2.11 7.26 7.22
N VAL A 469 1.66 8.51 7.17
CA VAL A 469 2.45 9.62 6.58
C VAL A 469 3.06 10.53 7.65
N HIS A 470 2.58 10.40 8.89
CA HIS A 470 3.12 11.08 10.05
C HIS A 470 3.04 10.19 11.31
N ALA A 471 4.11 10.13 12.09
CA ALA A 471 4.13 9.41 13.37
C ALA A 471 4.59 10.34 14.52
N GLU A 472 3.90 10.30 15.65
CA GLU A 472 4.35 10.91 16.90
C GLU A 472 4.71 9.81 17.89
N GLU A 473 6.00 9.65 18.17
CA GLU A 473 6.55 8.52 18.90
C GLU A 473 7.33 8.95 20.14
N THR A 474 7.50 8.05 21.11
CA THR A 474 8.29 8.32 22.31
C THR A 474 9.76 8.64 21.96
N PHE A 475 10.32 9.72 22.51
CA PHE A 475 11.69 10.18 22.19
C PHE A 475 12.79 9.32 22.84
N MET A 476 13.81 8.93 22.06
CA MET A 476 15.08 8.38 22.53
C MET A 476 16.28 8.77 21.63
N GLY A 477 17.48 8.74 22.20
CA GLY A 477 18.72 9.02 21.47
C GLY A 477 19.02 7.96 20.39
N GLY A 478 19.03 8.36 19.12
CA GLY A 478 19.24 7.48 17.95
C GLY A 478 18.05 7.46 16.99
N LEU A 479 16.84 7.77 17.47
CA LEU A 479 15.63 7.86 16.64
C LEU A 479 15.72 8.96 15.59
N ALA A 480 16.42 10.07 15.88
CA ALA A 480 16.55 11.19 14.95
C ALA A 480 17.24 10.80 13.63
N ASP A 481 18.20 9.87 13.66
CA ASP A 481 18.84 9.38 12.44
C ASP A 481 17.86 8.53 11.62
N ALA A 482 17.12 7.64 12.28
CA ALA A 482 16.11 6.81 11.65
C ALA A 482 14.98 7.66 11.04
N ALA A 483 14.49 8.67 11.77
CA ALA A 483 13.45 9.57 11.27
C ALA A 483 13.88 10.36 10.04
N ARG A 484 15.13 10.85 10.01
CA ARG A 484 15.69 11.51 8.83
C ARG A 484 15.71 10.55 7.63
N ASP A 485 16.20 9.33 7.84
CA ASP A 485 16.32 8.33 6.78
C ASP A 485 14.94 7.84 6.32
N ALA A 486 14.00 7.61 7.23
CA ALA A 486 12.62 7.28 6.93
C ALA A 486 11.92 8.39 6.14
N LYS A 487 12.16 9.66 6.47
CA LYS A 487 11.64 10.78 5.68
C LYS A 487 12.20 10.78 4.26
N GLN A 488 13.50 10.52 4.09
CA GLN A 488 14.14 10.50 2.77
C GLN A 488 13.74 9.28 1.94
N GLN A 489 13.68 8.09 2.55
CA GLN A 489 13.49 6.81 1.87
C GLN A 489 12.02 6.42 1.74
N LEU A 490 11.18 6.81 2.70
CA LEU A 490 9.79 6.34 2.83
C LEU A 490 8.78 7.49 2.80
N GLY A 491 9.21 8.75 2.87
CA GLY A 491 8.34 9.93 2.86
C GLY A 491 7.54 10.16 4.15
N ILE A 492 7.78 9.36 5.20
CA ILE A 492 7.12 9.52 6.51
C ILE A 492 7.78 10.67 7.27
N THR A 493 6.97 11.49 7.94
CA THR A 493 7.48 12.50 8.86
C THR A 493 7.24 12.06 10.30
N SER A 494 8.08 12.49 11.24
CA SER A 494 7.82 12.24 12.66
C SER A 494 8.03 13.45 13.53
N SER A 495 7.49 13.39 14.73
CA SER A 495 7.85 14.22 15.88
C SER A 495 7.84 13.37 17.14
N TYR A 496 8.37 13.90 18.23
CA TYR A 496 8.60 13.12 19.43
C TYR A 496 7.87 13.63 20.65
N ILE A 497 7.49 12.70 21.52
CA ILE A 497 6.87 12.95 22.81
C ILE A 497 7.79 12.38 23.89
N MET A 498 8.18 13.20 24.86
CA MET A 498 8.96 12.73 26.00
C MET A 498 8.00 12.25 27.11
N CYS A 499 7.87 10.95 27.30
CA CYS A 499 6.95 10.40 28.29
C CYS A 499 7.63 10.15 29.65
N PHE A 500 6.90 10.43 30.73
CA PHE A 500 7.33 10.17 32.10
C PHE A 500 6.51 9.04 32.73
N ARG A 501 7.21 8.12 33.38
CA ARG A 501 6.60 6.95 34.01
C ARG A 501 5.85 7.32 35.28
N LYS A 502 4.55 7.04 35.32
CA LYS A 502 3.65 7.44 36.41
C LYS A 502 3.99 6.84 37.77
N GLU A 503 4.53 5.62 37.82
CA GLU A 503 4.93 4.97 39.06
C GLU A 503 6.12 5.66 39.74
N LEU A 504 6.90 6.46 39.00
CA LEU A 504 8.02 7.23 39.55
C LEU A 504 7.58 8.60 40.09
N SER A 505 8.47 9.28 40.82
CA SER A 505 8.21 10.62 41.36
C SER A 505 8.26 11.71 40.28
N ASP A 506 7.61 12.84 40.55
CA ASP A 506 7.74 14.07 39.75
C ASP A 506 9.19 14.56 39.68
N GLU A 507 9.99 14.37 40.74
CA GLU A 507 11.44 14.64 40.71
C GLU A 507 12.16 13.81 39.63
N SER A 508 11.78 12.52 39.49
CA SER A 508 12.33 11.68 38.42
C SER A 508 11.89 12.17 37.04
N ALA A 509 10.65 12.62 36.89
CA ALA A 509 10.15 13.18 35.64
C ALA A 509 10.90 14.47 35.28
N ASN A 510 11.12 15.36 36.25
CA ASN A 510 11.91 16.58 36.10
C ASN A 510 13.34 16.28 35.67
N ALA A 511 13.99 15.27 36.27
CA ALA A 511 15.33 14.84 35.88
C ALA A 511 15.36 14.33 34.43
N THR A 512 14.34 13.59 33.99
CA THR A 512 14.22 13.14 32.59
C THR A 512 14.01 14.31 31.63
N LEU A 513 13.15 15.28 31.99
CA LEU A 513 12.95 16.49 31.19
C LEU A 513 14.25 17.27 31.04
N ASP A 514 14.99 17.50 32.13
CA ASP A 514 16.28 18.21 32.10
C ASP A 514 17.31 17.48 31.26
N ALA A 515 17.38 16.15 31.36
CA ALA A 515 18.26 15.35 30.52
C ALA A 515 17.92 15.49 29.03
N SER A 516 16.65 15.73 28.68
CA SER A 516 16.21 15.84 27.28
C SER A 516 16.50 17.18 26.60
N LEU A 517 16.77 18.23 27.38
CA LEU A 517 16.92 19.61 26.87
C LEU A 517 17.93 19.78 25.73
N PRO A 518 19.08 19.07 25.68
CA PRO A 518 20.01 19.14 24.54
C PRO A 518 19.37 18.76 23.19
N TRP A 519 18.28 18.00 23.21
CA TRP A 519 17.53 17.55 22.03
C TRP A 519 16.19 18.26 21.84
N HIS A 520 15.87 19.24 22.68
CA HIS A 520 14.61 19.99 22.62
C HIS A 520 14.30 20.52 21.20
N HIS A 521 15.32 20.99 20.47
CA HIS A 521 15.16 21.51 19.10
C HIS A 521 15.10 20.44 18.00
N GLN A 522 15.30 19.16 18.32
CA GLN A 522 15.34 18.03 17.38
C GLN A 522 13.98 17.32 17.25
N HIS A 523 12.89 18.09 17.22
CA HIS A 523 11.52 17.63 17.02
C HIS A 523 10.80 17.02 18.25
N ILE A 524 11.27 17.28 19.48
CA ILE A 524 10.42 17.04 20.67
C ILE A 524 9.29 18.06 20.66
N ALA A 525 8.07 17.61 20.43
CA ALA A 525 6.88 18.45 20.31
C ALA A 525 6.08 18.52 21.63
N ALA A 526 6.17 17.49 22.46
CA ALA A 526 5.37 17.37 23.67
C ALA A 526 6.08 16.57 24.78
N VAL A 527 5.54 16.68 25.99
CA VAL A 527 5.76 15.73 27.10
C VAL A 527 4.49 14.93 27.36
N GLY A 528 4.64 13.72 27.91
CA GLY A 528 3.56 12.78 28.18
C GLY A 528 3.67 12.09 29.54
N LEU A 529 2.61 11.41 29.98
CA LEU A 529 2.64 10.42 31.06
C LEU A 529 2.21 9.06 30.50
N ASP A 530 2.87 8.00 30.93
CA ASP A 530 2.58 6.61 30.56
C ASP A 530 2.68 5.67 31.77
N SER A 531 2.62 4.36 31.52
CA SER A 531 2.70 3.31 32.55
C SER A 531 1.45 3.22 33.43
N THR A 532 1.52 2.45 34.53
CA THR A 532 0.35 2.14 35.37
C THR A 532 -0.34 3.40 35.92
N GLU A 533 -1.67 3.47 35.73
CA GLU A 533 -2.45 4.62 36.20
C GLU A 533 -2.86 4.43 37.67
N LEU A 534 -3.25 3.22 38.08
CA LEU A 534 -3.75 3.00 39.43
C LEU A 534 -2.72 3.39 40.50
N GLY A 535 -3.17 4.21 41.46
CA GLY A 535 -2.31 4.77 42.50
C GLY A 535 -1.37 5.90 42.06
N ASN A 536 -1.35 6.27 40.78
CA ASN A 536 -0.48 7.32 40.23
C ASN A 536 -1.28 8.40 39.49
N PRO A 537 -2.00 9.28 40.22
CA PRO A 537 -2.87 10.29 39.62
C PRO A 537 -2.07 11.36 38.85
N PRO A 538 -2.64 11.96 37.78
CA PRO A 538 -2.01 13.05 37.04
C PRO A 538 -1.58 14.25 37.91
N SER A 539 -2.33 14.55 38.99
CA SER A 539 -2.00 15.64 39.93
C SER A 539 -0.60 15.53 40.55
N LYS A 540 0.02 14.34 40.54
CA LYS A 540 1.39 14.11 41.02
C LYS A 540 2.43 14.88 40.20
N PHE A 541 2.15 15.19 38.93
CA PHE A 541 3.13 15.67 37.94
C PHE A 541 2.94 17.13 37.50
N VAL A 542 2.24 17.94 38.30
CA VAL A 542 1.95 19.35 37.95
C VAL A 542 3.24 20.15 37.72
N GLN A 543 4.26 19.96 38.57
CA GLN A 543 5.48 20.77 38.51
C GLN A 543 6.27 20.52 37.22
N VAL A 544 6.49 19.26 36.82
CA VAL A 544 7.20 18.97 35.56
C VAL A 544 6.39 19.41 34.33
N PHE A 545 5.05 19.34 34.38
CA PHE A 545 4.20 19.79 33.28
C PHE A 545 4.15 21.32 33.16
N ASP A 546 4.18 22.06 34.27
CA ASP A 546 4.31 23.53 34.24
C ASP A 546 5.66 23.94 33.66
N LYS A 547 6.74 23.29 34.08
CA LYS A 547 8.08 23.49 33.50
C LYS A 547 8.12 23.18 32.00
N ALA A 548 7.49 22.10 31.56
CA ALA A 548 7.38 21.79 30.12
C ALA A 548 6.64 22.88 29.35
N ALA A 549 5.60 23.48 29.95
CA ALA A 549 4.87 24.59 29.35
C ALA A 549 5.71 25.87 29.22
N GLU A 550 6.53 26.18 30.23
CA GLU A 550 7.48 27.30 30.19
C GLU A 550 8.52 27.14 29.06
N LEU A 551 8.86 25.90 28.72
CA LEU A 551 9.73 25.55 27.59
C LEU A 551 9.02 25.58 26.23
N GLY A 552 7.71 25.81 26.21
CA GLY A 552 6.89 25.83 25.00
C GLY A 552 6.50 24.44 24.47
N LEU A 553 6.69 23.38 25.26
CA LEU A 553 6.29 22.03 24.90
C LEU A 553 4.78 21.84 25.08
N LEU A 554 4.19 21.06 24.18
CA LEU A 554 2.82 20.59 24.34
C LEU A 554 2.78 19.50 25.42
N ARG A 555 1.58 19.19 25.90
CA ARG A 555 1.36 18.27 27.02
C ARG A 555 0.31 17.25 26.63
N VAL A 556 0.59 15.98 26.84
CA VAL A 556 -0.34 14.85 26.68
C VAL A 556 -0.28 13.98 27.92
N SER A 557 -1.21 13.05 28.08
CA SER A 557 -1.22 12.14 29.22
C SER A 557 -2.10 10.95 28.92
N HIS A 558 -1.59 9.75 29.19
CA HIS A 558 -2.48 8.61 29.44
C HIS A 558 -3.41 9.00 30.58
N ALA A 559 -4.72 8.89 30.37
CA ALA A 559 -5.70 9.03 31.43
C ALA A 559 -6.98 8.30 31.03
N GLY A 560 -7.59 7.60 31.98
CA GLY A 560 -8.87 6.93 31.73
C GLY A 560 -8.72 5.68 30.87
N GLU A 561 -7.57 5.02 30.96
CA GLU A 561 -7.41 3.64 30.52
C GLU A 561 -7.76 2.71 31.69
N GLU A 562 -6.90 2.66 32.70
CA GLU A 562 -7.12 1.92 33.94
C GLU A 562 -7.72 2.84 35.03
N GLY A 563 -7.31 4.12 35.03
CA GLY A 563 -7.71 5.12 36.01
C GLY A 563 -9.16 5.61 35.83
N PRO A 564 -9.77 6.18 36.89
CA PRO A 564 -11.14 6.68 36.84
C PRO A 564 -11.27 7.95 35.96
N PRO A 565 -12.49 8.36 35.57
CA PRO A 565 -12.75 9.62 34.87
C PRO A 565 -12.12 10.86 35.52
N ASP A 566 -11.99 10.87 36.85
CA ASP A 566 -11.32 11.94 37.60
C ASP A 566 -9.88 12.17 37.13
N TYR A 567 -9.16 11.14 36.69
CA TYR A 567 -7.81 11.31 36.16
C TYR A 567 -7.82 12.07 34.84
N VAL A 568 -8.83 11.85 34.00
CA VAL A 568 -8.99 12.63 32.77
C VAL A 568 -9.27 14.09 33.13
N TRP A 569 -10.14 14.37 34.12
CA TRP A 569 -10.34 15.73 34.62
C TRP A 569 -9.05 16.38 35.12
N GLN A 570 -8.24 15.66 35.90
CA GLN A 570 -6.96 16.17 36.39
C GLN A 570 -5.98 16.45 35.24
N ALA A 571 -5.89 15.57 34.24
CA ALA A 571 -5.07 15.81 33.05
C ALA A 571 -5.51 17.09 32.31
N LEU A 572 -6.83 17.31 32.18
CA LEU A 572 -7.36 18.52 31.54
C LEU A 572 -7.14 19.79 32.36
N LYS A 573 -7.43 19.75 33.66
CA LYS A 573 -7.53 20.95 34.52
C LYS A 573 -6.23 21.31 35.23
N LEU A 574 -5.39 20.32 35.54
CA LEU A 574 -4.13 20.52 36.24
C LEU A 574 -2.95 20.47 35.28
N LEU A 575 -2.91 19.47 34.38
CA LEU A 575 -1.80 19.29 33.44
C LEU A 575 -1.98 20.06 32.13
N HIS A 576 -3.18 20.60 31.88
CA HIS A 576 -3.54 21.37 30.69
C HIS A 576 -3.16 20.68 29.37
N VAL A 577 -3.43 19.37 29.31
CA VAL A 577 -3.11 18.56 28.14
C VAL A 577 -3.84 19.03 26.87
N LYS A 578 -3.23 18.76 25.72
CA LYS A 578 -3.75 19.04 24.38
C LYS A 578 -4.31 17.80 23.68
N ARG A 579 -4.04 16.62 24.25
CA ARG A 579 -4.66 15.33 23.93
C ARG A 579 -4.70 14.48 25.19
N VAL A 580 -5.68 13.59 25.27
CA VAL A 580 -5.72 12.51 26.26
C VAL A 580 -5.44 11.21 25.54
N ASP A 581 -4.52 10.43 26.08
CA ASP A 581 -4.17 9.13 25.55
C ASP A 581 -5.08 8.06 26.18
N HIS A 582 -5.66 7.20 25.33
CA HIS A 582 -6.82 6.33 25.59
C HIS A 582 -8.13 7.08 25.87
N GLY A 583 -8.38 7.50 27.12
CA GLY A 583 -9.60 8.24 27.52
C GLY A 583 -10.92 7.44 27.47
N ILE A 584 -10.89 6.13 27.27
CA ILE A 584 -12.10 5.30 27.07
C ILE A 584 -13.02 5.26 28.31
N ARG A 585 -12.47 5.36 29.53
CA ARG A 585 -13.28 5.44 30.76
C ARG A 585 -14.00 6.77 30.92
N SER A 586 -13.75 7.77 30.07
CA SER A 586 -14.53 9.02 30.06
C SER A 586 -16.03 8.78 29.84
N LEU A 587 -16.41 7.66 29.20
CA LEU A 587 -17.80 7.23 29.02
C LEU A 587 -18.59 7.07 30.34
N GLU A 588 -17.91 6.91 31.47
CA GLU A 588 -18.53 6.75 32.78
C GLU A 588 -18.98 8.10 33.39
N ASP A 589 -18.56 9.24 32.82
CA ASP A 589 -18.91 10.58 33.29
C ASP A 589 -19.51 11.42 32.15
N PRO A 590 -20.84 11.64 32.14
CA PRO A 590 -21.51 12.45 31.12
C PRO A 590 -21.03 13.92 31.07
N LEU A 591 -20.60 14.51 32.19
CA LEU A 591 -20.10 15.88 32.22
C LEU A 591 -18.73 15.96 31.57
N LEU A 592 -17.88 14.96 31.81
CA LEU A 592 -16.60 14.85 31.14
C LEU A 592 -16.77 14.66 29.63
N MET A 593 -17.67 13.78 29.20
CA MET A 593 -18.00 13.60 27.79
C MET A 593 -18.46 14.92 27.13
N ALA A 594 -19.28 15.70 27.82
CA ALA A 594 -19.73 17.01 27.35
C ALA A 594 -18.55 18.01 27.20
N GLU A 595 -17.65 18.06 28.19
CA GLU A 595 -16.46 18.91 28.15
C GLU A 595 -15.50 18.51 27.00
N LEU A 596 -15.21 17.21 26.86
CA LEU A 596 -14.34 16.69 25.81
C LEU A 596 -14.89 17.04 24.42
N ASN A 597 -16.21 16.95 24.25
CA ASN A 597 -16.87 17.30 22.99
C ASN A 597 -16.84 18.82 22.74
N ALA A 598 -17.18 19.62 23.76
CA ALA A 598 -17.21 21.09 23.67
C ALA A 598 -15.83 21.68 23.31
N THR A 599 -14.77 21.07 23.85
CA THR A 599 -13.39 21.49 23.59
C THR A 599 -12.75 20.83 22.37
N ARG A 600 -13.44 19.89 21.72
CA ARG A 600 -12.88 18.98 20.71
C ARG A 600 -11.55 18.36 21.17
N MET A 601 -11.48 17.93 22.43
CA MET A 601 -10.27 17.30 22.96
C MET A 601 -10.00 15.97 22.26
N PRO A 602 -8.82 15.77 21.64
CA PRO A 602 -8.51 14.50 21.00
C PRO A 602 -8.31 13.37 22.01
N LEU A 603 -8.87 12.19 21.69
CA LEU A 603 -8.61 10.94 22.39
C LEU A 603 -7.83 9.97 21.49
N THR A 604 -6.61 9.60 21.87
CA THR A 604 -5.78 8.67 21.10
C THR A 604 -6.09 7.23 21.51
N VAL A 605 -7.08 6.61 20.86
CA VAL A 605 -7.61 5.30 21.25
C VAL A 605 -6.80 4.17 20.62
N CYS A 606 -6.57 3.11 21.40
CA CYS A 606 -5.78 1.94 21.02
C CYS A 606 -6.62 0.66 21.15
N PRO A 607 -7.51 0.36 20.17
CA PRO A 607 -8.56 -0.66 20.30
C PRO A 607 -8.05 -2.05 20.70
N ILE A 608 -7.00 -2.54 20.05
CA ILE A 608 -6.47 -3.89 20.31
C ILE A 608 -5.71 -3.92 21.63
N SER A 609 -4.98 -2.85 21.99
CA SER A 609 -4.36 -2.69 23.31
C SER A 609 -5.43 -2.81 24.41
N ASN A 610 -6.51 -2.05 24.32
CA ASN A 610 -7.60 -2.08 25.31
C ASN A 610 -8.23 -3.49 25.48
N VAL A 611 -8.29 -4.29 24.42
CA VAL A 611 -8.77 -5.67 24.46
C VAL A 611 -7.73 -6.62 25.08
N LYS A 612 -6.47 -6.47 24.69
CA LYS A 612 -5.35 -7.34 25.11
C LYS A 612 -4.99 -7.15 26.57
N LEU A 613 -5.01 -5.91 27.04
CA LEU A 613 -4.70 -5.56 28.43
C LEU A 613 -5.83 -5.91 29.41
N LYS A 614 -7.01 -6.30 28.90
CA LYS A 614 -8.18 -6.76 29.67
C LYS A 614 -8.53 -5.83 30.85
N VAL A 615 -8.33 -4.53 30.65
CA VAL A 615 -8.58 -3.50 31.67
C VAL A 615 -10.08 -3.43 32.04
N TYR A 616 -10.95 -4.00 31.19
CA TYR A 616 -12.39 -4.06 31.42
C TYR A 616 -12.90 -5.50 31.36
N GLU A 617 -13.78 -5.87 32.30
CA GLU A 617 -14.51 -7.13 32.25
C GLU A 617 -15.60 -7.08 31.14
N GLY A 618 -15.51 -7.97 30.15
CA GLY A 618 -16.62 -8.38 29.28
C GLY A 618 -17.25 -7.35 28.33
N GLN A 619 -16.82 -6.08 28.31
CA GLN A 619 -17.52 -4.99 27.59
C GLN A 619 -16.62 -4.07 26.75
N VAL A 620 -15.35 -4.42 26.50
CA VAL A 620 -14.41 -3.53 25.79
C VAL A 620 -14.92 -3.10 24.42
N GLU A 621 -15.44 -4.03 23.63
CA GLU A 621 -15.95 -3.77 22.28
C GLU A 621 -17.17 -2.84 22.28
N GLU A 622 -18.05 -2.97 23.27
CA GLU A 622 -19.21 -2.10 23.42
C GLU A 622 -18.77 -0.67 23.77
N ARG A 623 -17.81 -0.53 24.69
CA ARG A 623 -17.23 0.76 25.06
C ARG A 623 -16.50 1.41 23.88
N LEU A 624 -15.68 0.65 23.16
CA LEU A 624 -15.00 1.12 21.95
C LEU A 624 -16.01 1.60 20.90
N ARG A 625 -17.08 0.83 20.67
CA ARG A 625 -18.19 1.22 19.77
C ARG A 625 -18.85 2.52 20.24
N ALA A 626 -19.21 2.62 21.52
CA ALA A 626 -19.83 3.82 22.07
C ALA A 626 -18.93 5.04 21.94
N LEU A 627 -17.63 4.89 22.22
CA LEU A 627 -16.64 5.97 22.13
C LEU A 627 -16.50 6.50 20.71
N VAL A 628 -16.31 5.64 19.70
CA VAL A 628 -16.18 6.10 18.30
C VAL A 628 -17.49 6.66 17.74
N ARG A 629 -18.64 6.25 18.28
CA ARG A 629 -19.97 6.76 17.90
C ARG A 629 -20.37 8.03 18.68
N SER A 630 -19.61 8.45 19.68
CA SER A 630 -19.95 9.57 20.58
C SER A 630 -19.87 10.97 19.94
N GLY A 631 -19.25 11.08 18.76
CA GLY A 631 -18.97 12.37 18.11
C GLY A 631 -17.71 13.08 18.61
N LEU A 632 -17.01 12.51 19.60
CA LEU A 632 -15.71 13.00 20.05
C LEU A 632 -14.64 12.94 18.95
N LEU A 633 -13.59 13.74 19.12
CA LEU A 633 -12.41 13.72 18.26
C LEU A 633 -11.53 12.50 18.56
N VAL A 634 -11.98 11.31 18.16
CA VAL A 634 -11.26 10.06 18.37
C VAL A 634 -10.27 9.79 17.23
N THR A 635 -9.05 9.35 17.57
CA THR A 635 -8.07 8.80 16.64
C THR A 635 -7.80 7.33 16.97
N ILE A 636 -7.29 6.57 16.00
CA ILE A 636 -6.98 5.14 16.18
C ILE A 636 -5.47 4.91 16.03
N ASN A 637 -4.87 4.23 17.00
CA ASN A 637 -3.43 3.99 17.10
C ASN A 637 -3.13 2.56 17.54
N SER A 638 -1.84 2.17 17.54
CA SER A 638 -1.43 0.80 17.85
C SER A 638 -0.72 0.58 19.18
N ASP A 639 -0.27 1.64 19.86
CA ASP A 639 0.30 1.56 21.20
C ASP A 639 1.62 0.75 21.21
N ASP A 640 1.59 -0.52 21.62
CA ASP A 640 2.72 -1.46 21.59
C ASP A 640 2.54 -2.54 20.50
N ALA A 641 2.62 -2.11 19.24
CA ALA A 641 2.22 -2.91 18.08
C ALA A 641 2.79 -4.34 18.02
N ALA A 642 4.06 -4.54 18.40
CA ALA A 642 4.69 -5.85 18.34
C ALA A 642 4.18 -6.77 19.46
N TYR A 643 3.98 -6.23 20.67
CA TYR A 643 3.46 -6.97 21.83
C TYR A 643 1.99 -7.36 21.64
N PHE A 644 1.19 -6.47 21.07
CA PHE A 644 -0.22 -6.76 20.76
C PHE A 644 -0.41 -7.59 19.49
N GLY A 645 0.64 -7.74 18.67
CA GLY A 645 0.61 -8.46 17.40
C GLY A 645 -0.18 -7.73 16.31
N ALA A 646 -0.35 -6.41 16.43
CA ALA A 646 -1.23 -5.63 15.57
C ALA A 646 -0.73 -4.17 15.41
N TYR A 647 -0.37 -3.81 14.19
CA TYR A 647 -0.03 -2.44 13.80
C TYR A 647 -1.28 -1.61 13.49
N VAL A 648 -1.11 -0.31 13.25
CA VAL A 648 -2.21 0.66 13.14
C VAL A 648 -3.35 0.24 12.19
N SER A 649 -3.06 -0.30 11.00
CA SER A 649 -4.16 -0.69 10.09
C SER A 649 -5.02 -1.82 10.66
N ALA A 650 -4.43 -2.76 11.42
CA ALA A 650 -5.19 -3.80 12.09
C ALA A 650 -6.12 -3.22 13.16
N ASN A 651 -5.71 -2.13 13.84
CA ASN A 651 -6.57 -1.41 14.77
C ASN A 651 -7.74 -0.71 14.05
N TYR A 652 -7.48 -0.10 12.89
CA TYR A 652 -8.54 0.47 12.03
C TYR A 652 -9.52 -0.60 11.53
N GLU A 653 -9.02 -1.75 11.07
CA GLU A 653 -9.83 -2.88 10.63
C GLU A 653 -10.69 -3.43 11.78
N TYR A 654 -10.08 -3.62 12.96
CA TYR A 654 -10.76 -4.11 14.14
C TYR A 654 -11.88 -3.16 14.58
N ILE A 655 -11.61 -1.86 14.73
CA ILE A 655 -12.63 -0.91 15.18
C ILE A 655 -13.74 -0.70 14.15
N ALA A 656 -13.41 -0.74 12.85
CA ALA A 656 -14.42 -0.67 11.80
C ALA A 656 -15.39 -1.86 11.88
N ALA A 657 -14.89 -3.06 12.12
CA ALA A 657 -15.72 -4.25 12.32
C ALA A 657 -16.54 -4.16 13.62
N VAL A 658 -15.92 -3.80 14.74
CA VAL A 658 -16.57 -3.69 16.05
C VAL A 658 -17.70 -2.66 16.02
N ALA A 659 -17.48 -1.50 15.43
CA ALA A 659 -18.43 -0.39 15.44
C ALA A 659 -19.32 -0.29 14.19
N GLY A 660 -19.16 -1.22 13.24
CA GLY A 660 -19.90 -1.24 11.97
C GLY A 660 -19.69 0.04 11.16
N LEU A 661 -18.45 0.51 11.06
CA LEU A 661 -18.12 1.78 10.42
C LEU A 661 -18.14 1.64 8.90
N ASP A 662 -18.70 2.64 8.22
CA ASP A 662 -18.59 2.77 6.78
C ASP A 662 -17.24 3.41 6.36
N VAL A 663 -17.00 3.47 5.04
CA VAL A 663 -15.75 4.01 4.50
C VAL A 663 -15.53 5.49 4.79
N LEU A 664 -16.59 6.30 4.91
CA LEU A 664 -16.48 7.72 5.28
C LEU A 664 -16.23 7.88 6.78
N GLU A 665 -16.78 7.01 7.61
CA GLU A 665 -16.53 6.99 9.05
C GLU A 665 -15.09 6.56 9.35
N VAL A 666 -14.57 5.56 8.64
CA VAL A 666 -13.13 5.20 8.69
C VAL A 666 -12.26 6.37 8.22
N ALA A 667 -12.68 7.09 7.17
CA ALA A 667 -11.99 8.28 6.70
C ALA A 667 -12.04 9.44 7.71
N GLN A 668 -13.12 9.58 8.47
CA GLN A 668 -13.24 10.54 9.56
C GLN A 668 -12.19 10.25 10.65
N LEU A 669 -12.03 8.99 11.07
CA LEU A 669 -11.00 8.61 12.05
C LEU A 669 -9.58 8.92 11.55
N ALA A 670 -9.31 8.68 10.27
CA ALA A 670 -8.03 9.05 9.65
C ALA A 670 -7.85 10.58 9.57
N ALA A 671 -8.90 11.33 9.21
CA ALA A 671 -8.84 12.79 9.20
C ALA A 671 -8.62 13.38 10.60
N ASN A 672 -9.28 12.82 11.62
CA ASN A 672 -9.11 13.18 13.02
C ASN A 672 -7.64 13.05 13.46
N SER A 673 -6.93 12.01 12.99
CA SER A 673 -5.50 11.84 13.29
C SER A 673 -4.63 13.01 12.80
N PHE A 674 -5.02 13.71 11.73
CA PHE A 674 -4.31 14.91 11.29
C PHE A 674 -4.78 16.17 11.99
N GLU A 675 -6.05 16.25 12.38
CA GLU A 675 -6.57 17.35 13.21
C GLU A 675 -5.86 17.38 14.56
N ALA A 676 -5.68 16.20 15.17
CA ALA A 676 -5.06 16.00 16.47
C ALA A 676 -3.52 16.02 16.46
N SER A 677 -2.86 15.97 15.29
CA SER A 677 -1.39 15.98 15.24
C SER A 677 -0.81 17.34 15.64
N PHE A 678 0.37 17.35 16.25
CA PHE A 678 1.07 18.55 16.71
C PHE A 678 1.99 19.11 15.64
N TYR A 679 2.72 18.26 14.92
CA TYR A 679 3.72 18.69 13.95
C TYR A 679 3.48 18.09 12.58
N LEU A 680 3.28 18.95 11.57
CA LEU A 680 3.30 18.55 10.17
C LEU A 680 4.16 19.55 9.40
N PRO A 681 5.27 19.13 8.75
CA PRO A 681 6.02 20.01 7.86
C PRO A 681 5.10 20.58 6.79
N GLY A 682 5.01 21.91 6.65
CA GLY A 682 4.03 22.59 5.79
C GLY A 682 2.73 23.02 6.50
N GLY A 683 2.62 22.75 7.81
CA GLY A 683 1.60 23.28 8.71
C GLY A 683 0.16 23.00 8.29
N ARG A 684 -0.73 23.97 8.56
CA ARG A 684 -2.17 23.87 8.30
C ARG A 684 -2.50 23.56 6.84
N ALA A 685 -1.77 24.12 5.89
CA ALA A 685 -2.01 23.91 4.46
C ALA A 685 -1.77 22.45 4.04
N ARG A 686 -0.71 21.81 4.52
CA ARG A 686 -0.46 20.39 4.24
C ARG A 686 -1.50 19.50 4.90
N ARG A 687 -1.85 19.79 6.16
CA ARG A 687 -2.94 19.10 6.88
C ARG A 687 -4.24 19.11 6.08
N GLN A 688 -4.67 20.28 5.63
CA GLN A 688 -5.89 20.43 4.83
C GLN A 688 -5.85 19.63 3.52
N LYS A 689 -4.70 19.61 2.82
CA LYS A 689 -4.52 18.81 1.61
C LYS A 689 -4.64 17.31 1.87
N ILE A 690 -4.04 16.81 2.96
CA ILE A 690 -4.11 15.40 3.34
C ILE A 690 -5.55 15.03 3.71
N VAL A 691 -6.22 15.84 4.54
CA VAL A 691 -7.62 15.62 4.93
C VAL A 691 -8.54 15.65 3.72
N ALA A 692 -8.37 16.60 2.80
CA ALA A 692 -9.15 16.64 1.55
C ALA A 692 -8.93 15.36 0.72
N ARG A 693 -7.68 14.89 0.61
CA ARG A 693 -7.34 13.65 -0.10
C ARG A 693 -7.97 12.41 0.55
N ILE A 694 -8.02 12.35 1.88
CA ILE A 694 -8.66 11.26 2.63
C ILE A 694 -10.14 11.17 2.24
N TYR A 695 -10.87 12.28 2.31
CA TYR A 695 -12.29 12.29 1.94
C TYR A 695 -12.51 12.07 0.43
N GLU A 696 -11.64 12.56 -0.44
CA GLU A 696 -11.70 12.29 -1.87
C GLU A 696 -11.62 10.78 -2.15
N LEU A 697 -10.65 10.10 -1.55
CA LEU A 697 -10.48 8.65 -1.65
C LEU A 697 -11.69 7.90 -1.08
N ALA A 698 -12.16 8.32 0.09
CA ALA A 698 -13.29 7.68 0.76
C ALA A 698 -14.61 7.88 0.02
N GLN A 699 -14.84 9.06 -0.56
CA GLN A 699 -15.99 9.30 -1.43
C GLN A 699 -15.88 8.52 -2.74
N GLY A 700 -14.68 8.37 -3.30
CA GLY A 700 -14.42 7.48 -4.43
C GLY A 700 -14.79 6.04 -4.11
N ALA A 701 -14.33 5.53 -2.97
CA ALA A 701 -14.65 4.19 -2.49
C ALA A 701 -16.14 4.01 -2.16
N ARG A 702 -16.79 5.00 -1.53
CA ARG A 702 -18.24 4.98 -1.25
C ARG A 702 -19.06 4.98 -2.53
N ARG A 703 -18.72 5.85 -3.49
CA ARG A 703 -19.37 5.85 -4.81
C ARG A 703 -19.25 4.49 -5.43
N ALA A 704 -18.04 3.94 -5.46
CA ALA A 704 -17.79 2.60 -5.96
C ALA A 704 -18.60 1.53 -5.21
N LEU A 705 -18.74 1.58 -3.87
CA LEU A 705 -19.50 0.59 -3.08
C LEU A 705 -21.01 0.64 -3.36
N ALA A 706 -21.51 1.82 -3.73
CA ALA A 706 -22.90 2.01 -4.14
C ALA A 706 -23.16 1.58 -5.59
N GLN A 707 -22.10 1.26 -6.37
CA GLN A 707 -22.20 0.77 -7.75
C GLN A 707 -22.08 -0.74 -7.83
#